data_AF-A0A1G2HWY0-F1
#
_entry.id   AF-A0A1G2HWY0-F1
#
_cell.length_a   1.000
_cell.length_b   1.000
_cell.length_c   1.000
_cell.angle_alpha   90.00
_cell.angle_beta   90.00
_cell.angle_gamma   90.00
#
_symmetry.space_group_name_H-M   'P 1'
#
loop_
_entity.id
_entity.type
_entity.pdbx_description
1 polymer ?
#
loop_
_entity_poly.entity_id
_entity_poly.type
_entity_poly.pdbx_seq_one_letter_code
_entity_poly.pdbx_strand_id
1 'polypeptide(L)'
;MGRVDKREIVDELKESYIDYAMSVIVARALPDVRDGLKPVHRRILYAMMQTGLRSSTKHRKSMAVVGEVLKSYHPHGDVAVYETLVRMAQDFNMRYTLVDGQGNFGCFTRDTKVKLADGRDLSFGELIEEQKQGKNNFTYTVDGNGQIKIAKILNPRKTIKNAKIVKVVLDNGEEIKCTLNHKFMQKDGSYKEAQDLEPGDSLMPLYFKLSDKKDDINLGGYAMIFQPKLNVWDFAHILADQFNIQNNVYQKSKGRIRHHVDFNKLNNSPENIVRLGWKEHWQLHYTLASKRHKEDALYREKIANGRENFWADAKNREKYSQRMTLKNIRNWEKLEYREKMSIFLSEVNKKYLANHPERIEEMSKTASVTMKKLWQIPKYKQLFHEKIVASNKKRITNLTGKVKFLKICKHVSDNNFELNEANYEKARIEVFGGKSFTLWDTGFEKYFRNSKNSLLFELNKNHKVVRKEFLNESEDVYDLTIDKTHNFSLAAGIFVHNSIDGDGAAAARYTECRLTKLGEELLRDIDKDTVNFVDNYDGTTQEPTVLPSPLPQLLLNGSLGIAVGMATNIPPHNLTELIDAITHLLANPKAETSDLFQFVQGPDFPTGGIIYDQKEMITTYSQGKGSIIMRGKAEITEKKDGADQIVITEIPYQVVKSNLVEEMANLVTEKRIEGIKDIKDLSDRQGMSVIIDIKKGYDPNRVLNKLYKFTNLQKTFHLNLLSLVDGIQPEILSLADVLNYFIKHRIEVITRRTKFDLEKAKDRAHILDGLIIALKNIDAVIALIKKSKDREEARENLMNKFKLSERQAVAILQMQLQTLAGLERKKIEDELKEIMDLIKELTAILKSPEKIKGIIKKDLEELKEKFGDKRRTKVIKQKLGEISEIDLVPLEDTIVTLTTGGYIKRINPATYKIQKRGGKGIMGMKTMQEDIVEHFLVVSTHDNLMFFTDSGKVFQTQVYEIPEGTRVARGRGLLNFLELSSGEKVLSLVTAQKGGPKQEANANSNEKYLVMVTKNGRIKKTSLGEFDNVRKSGIISIKLEKGDLLKKVVKTSGDDDIVLVTKQGNSIRFKEKDIRPMGRSAAGVKGIRLKKGDEVIGMDIIEKGTNVDESQDKKKSKKYLLVVMENGYGKRTDVAQYKVQGRGGSGIKTANISSKTGNIVLSFMLSDSGEDEDLIVISQKGQVIRTATGSISLLGRATQGVRIMRLDAGDKVASGSCLGE
;
A
#
# COMPACT_ATOMS: atom_id res chain seq x y z
N MET A 1 -58.17 -7.69 26.54
CA MET A 1 -57.76 -9.01 26.01
C MET A 1 -57.53 -8.86 24.52
N GLY A 2 -56.30 -9.08 24.04
CA GLY A 2 -55.95 -8.94 22.63
C GLY A 2 -56.52 -10.07 21.78
N ARG A 3 -56.90 -9.76 20.54
CA ARG A 3 -57.32 -10.72 19.52
C ARG A 3 -56.15 -11.69 19.25
N VAL A 4 -56.42 -12.99 19.27
CA VAL A 4 -55.44 -14.02 18.88
C VAL A 4 -55.82 -14.47 17.48
N ASP A 5 -55.06 -13.99 16.49
CA ASP A 5 -55.25 -14.36 15.09
C ASP A 5 -54.35 -15.56 14.74
N LYS A 6 -54.92 -16.60 14.11
CA LYS A 6 -54.13 -17.71 13.56
C LYS A 6 -53.44 -17.22 12.28
N ARG A 7 -52.10 -17.28 12.26
CA ARG A 7 -51.28 -16.93 11.10
C ARG A 7 -50.29 -18.03 10.76
N GLU A 8 -49.94 -18.14 9.48
CA GLU A 8 -48.82 -18.99 9.06
C GLU A 8 -47.49 -18.38 9.50
N ILE A 9 -46.57 -19.23 9.97
CA ILE A 9 -45.28 -18.78 10.51
C ILE A 9 -44.43 -18.03 9.47
N VAL A 10 -44.59 -18.38 8.18
CA VAL A 10 -43.84 -17.74 7.10
C VAL A 10 -44.30 -16.30 6.88
N ASP A 11 -45.61 -16.06 6.90
CA ASP A 11 -46.18 -14.72 6.77
C ASP A 11 -45.84 -13.85 7.98
N GLU A 12 -45.93 -14.42 9.18
CA GLU A 12 -45.56 -13.72 10.42
C GLU A 12 -44.07 -13.36 10.45
N LEU A 13 -43.18 -14.29 10.08
CA LEU A 13 -41.75 -14.03 9.98
C LEU A 13 -41.43 -12.98 8.90
N LYS A 14 -42.14 -13.01 7.77
CA LYS A 14 -41.94 -12.05 6.68
C LYS A 14 -42.40 -10.65 7.08
N GLU A 15 -43.58 -10.51 7.68
CA GLU A 15 -44.11 -9.23 8.18
C GLU A 15 -43.23 -8.69 9.32
N SER A 16 -42.93 -9.52 10.33
CA SER A 16 -42.02 -9.16 11.42
C SER A 16 -40.61 -8.77 10.93
N TYR A 17 -40.08 -9.46 9.91
CA TYR A 17 -38.79 -9.12 9.31
C TYR A 17 -38.85 -7.78 8.55
N ILE A 18 -39.92 -7.53 7.80
CA ILE A 18 -40.12 -6.27 7.08
C ILE A 18 -40.29 -5.12 8.07
N ASP A 19 -41.09 -5.29 9.12
CA ASP A 19 -41.31 -4.28 10.15
C ASP A 19 -40.02 -4.00 10.93
N TYR A 20 -39.27 -5.04 11.29
CA TYR A 20 -37.95 -4.89 11.89
C TYR A 20 -36.99 -4.16 10.94
N ALA A 21 -36.90 -4.57 9.67
CA ALA A 21 -36.04 -3.94 8.68
C ALA A 21 -36.39 -2.46 8.48
N MET A 22 -37.69 -2.12 8.34
CA MET A 22 -38.17 -0.76 8.21
C MET A 22 -37.88 0.07 9.47
N SER A 23 -38.08 -0.49 10.66
CA SER A 23 -37.74 0.19 11.92
C SER A 23 -36.23 0.51 11.99
N VAL A 24 -35.37 -0.41 11.54
CA VAL A 24 -33.91 -0.20 11.51
C VAL A 24 -33.51 0.82 10.43
N ILE A 25 -34.14 0.78 9.26
CA ILE A 25 -33.90 1.71 8.15
C ILE A 25 -34.22 3.15 8.60
N VAL A 26 -35.42 3.36 9.15
CA VAL A 26 -35.93 4.67 9.57
C VAL A 26 -35.19 5.18 10.81
N ALA A 27 -34.94 4.33 11.81
CA ALA A 27 -34.36 4.78 13.08
C ALA A 27 -32.83 4.94 13.05
N ARG A 28 -32.10 4.40 12.05
CA ARG A 28 -30.63 4.38 12.10
C ARG A 28 -29.91 4.65 10.78
N ALA A 29 -30.41 4.14 9.66
CA ALA A 29 -29.53 3.87 8.52
C ALA A 29 -29.52 4.99 7.46
N LEU A 30 -30.69 5.54 7.10
CA LEU A 30 -30.83 6.52 6.03
C LEU A 30 -31.00 7.96 6.57
N PRO A 31 -30.48 8.98 5.87
CA PRO A 31 -30.78 10.37 6.17
C PRO A 31 -32.23 10.71 5.75
N ASP A 32 -32.80 11.75 6.36
CA ASP A 32 -34.05 12.36 5.89
C ASP A 32 -33.73 13.47 4.89
N VAL A 33 -34.52 13.59 3.82
CA VAL A 33 -34.27 14.58 2.76
C VAL A 33 -34.40 16.02 3.25
N ARG A 34 -35.22 16.27 4.28
CA ARG A 34 -35.53 17.62 4.79
C ARG A 34 -34.33 18.31 5.41
N ASP A 35 -33.59 17.62 6.26
CA ASP A 35 -32.42 18.15 6.95
C ASP A 35 -31.11 17.45 6.59
N GLY A 36 -31.16 16.36 5.81
CA GLY A 36 -30.00 15.63 5.32
C GLY A 36 -29.19 14.87 6.36
N LEU A 37 -29.68 14.77 7.60
CA LEU A 37 -28.98 14.16 8.71
C LEU A 37 -29.55 12.79 9.06
N LYS A 38 -28.72 11.94 9.64
CA LYS A 38 -29.18 10.69 10.27
C LYS A 38 -29.66 10.97 11.69
N PRO A 39 -30.51 10.12 12.27
CA PRO A 39 -31.00 10.29 13.64
C PRO A 39 -29.88 10.52 14.67
N VAL A 40 -28.77 9.75 14.59
CA VAL A 40 -27.62 9.92 15.49
C VAL A 40 -26.93 11.29 15.35
N HIS A 41 -26.86 11.86 14.14
CA HIS A 41 -26.30 13.20 13.94
C HIS A 41 -27.17 14.26 14.62
N ARG A 42 -28.51 14.18 14.48
CA ARG A 42 -29.45 15.11 15.10
C ARG A 42 -29.35 15.07 16.62
N ARG A 43 -29.34 13.86 17.20
CA ARG A 43 -29.22 13.64 18.64
C ARG A 43 -27.95 14.24 19.22
N ILE A 44 -26.81 14.04 18.54
CA ILE A 44 -25.53 14.63 18.96
C ILE A 44 -25.62 16.16 18.95
N LEU A 45 -26.04 16.77 17.83
CA LEU A 45 -26.11 18.22 17.70
C LEU A 45 -27.07 18.84 18.72
N TYR A 46 -28.26 18.25 18.88
CA TYR A 46 -29.28 18.70 19.83
C TYR A 46 -28.80 18.58 21.27
N ALA A 47 -28.20 17.44 21.67
CA ALA A 47 -27.64 17.27 23.01
C ALA A 47 -26.50 18.27 23.31
N MET A 48 -25.63 18.55 22.33
CA MET A 48 -24.60 19.58 22.47
C MET A 48 -25.22 20.97 22.69
N MET A 49 -26.29 21.30 21.98
CA MET A 49 -26.99 22.56 22.19
C MET A 49 -27.67 22.66 23.57
N GLN A 50 -28.40 21.63 23.98
CA GLN A 50 -29.09 21.58 25.28
C GLN A 50 -28.11 21.70 26.45
N THR A 51 -26.92 21.11 26.32
CA THR A 51 -25.85 21.24 27.32
C THR A 51 -25.11 22.58 27.26
N GLY A 52 -25.42 23.44 26.29
CA GLY A 52 -24.81 24.77 26.11
C GLY A 52 -23.44 24.76 25.44
N LEU A 53 -23.08 23.71 24.68
CA LEU A 53 -21.83 23.60 23.92
C LEU A 53 -21.87 24.38 22.60
N ARG A 54 -22.01 25.71 22.71
CA ARG A 54 -22.01 26.64 21.55
C ARG A 54 -20.62 26.79 20.94
N SER A 55 -20.53 27.34 19.73
CA SER A 55 -19.27 27.53 19.01
C SER A 55 -18.27 28.47 19.69
N SER A 56 -18.76 29.40 20.51
CA SER A 56 -17.95 30.32 21.31
C SER A 56 -17.48 29.74 22.65
N THR A 57 -18.04 28.60 23.08
CA THR A 57 -17.73 28.02 24.39
C THR A 57 -16.42 27.24 24.38
N LYS A 58 -15.85 27.00 25.57
CA LYS A 58 -14.69 26.11 25.72
C LYS A 58 -15.09 24.68 25.37
N HIS A 59 -14.17 23.93 24.74
CA HIS A 59 -14.38 22.51 24.48
C HIS A 59 -14.67 21.76 25.80
N ARG A 60 -15.57 20.77 25.75
CA ARG A 60 -15.82 19.83 26.85
C ARG A 60 -15.50 18.43 26.42
N LYS A 61 -15.21 17.54 27.38
CA LYS A 61 -14.93 16.13 27.10
C LYS A 61 -16.01 15.52 26.21
N SER A 62 -15.59 14.85 25.13
CA SER A 62 -16.48 14.14 24.22
C SER A 62 -17.32 13.09 24.96
N MET A 63 -16.78 12.48 26.01
CA MET A 63 -17.50 11.56 26.89
C MET A 63 -18.70 12.22 27.58
N ALA A 64 -18.66 13.51 27.89
CA ALA A 64 -19.81 14.21 28.45
C ALA A 64 -20.95 14.31 27.41
N VAL A 65 -20.62 14.60 26.14
CA VAL A 65 -21.59 14.63 25.04
C VAL A 65 -22.12 13.23 24.74
N VAL A 66 -21.24 12.23 24.63
CA VAL A 66 -21.63 10.84 24.42
C VAL A 66 -22.51 10.35 25.57
N GLY A 67 -22.14 10.64 26.82
CA GLY A 67 -22.91 10.30 28.00
C GLY A 67 -24.31 10.94 28.01
N GLU A 68 -24.43 12.22 27.63
CA GLU A 68 -25.73 12.88 27.53
C GLU A 68 -26.60 12.29 26.42
N VAL A 69 -26.01 11.98 25.26
CA VAL A 69 -26.74 11.34 24.15
C VAL A 69 -27.24 9.96 24.56
N LEU A 70 -26.42 9.17 25.25
CA LEU A 70 -26.82 7.84 25.75
C LEU A 70 -27.91 7.93 26.82
N LYS A 71 -27.74 8.85 27.76
CA LYS A 71 -28.68 9.07 28.86
C LYS A 71 -30.06 9.49 28.37
N SER A 72 -30.11 10.37 27.37
CA SER A 72 -31.35 11.06 27.01
C SER A 72 -31.95 10.57 25.68
N TYR A 73 -31.15 10.09 24.71
CA TYR A 73 -31.63 9.95 23.33
C TYR A 73 -31.24 8.64 22.61
N HIS A 74 -30.26 7.87 23.09
CA HIS A 74 -29.69 6.77 22.31
C HIS A 74 -29.61 5.44 23.08
N PRO A 75 -30.34 4.39 22.65
CA PRO A 75 -30.45 3.13 23.39
C PRO A 75 -29.32 2.11 23.12
N HIS A 76 -28.21 2.51 22.50
CA HIS A 76 -27.12 1.62 22.04
C HIS A 76 -25.75 2.03 22.57
N GLY A 77 -24.71 1.24 22.27
CA GLY A 77 -23.36 1.44 22.80
C GLY A 77 -22.73 2.80 22.46
N ASP A 78 -21.89 3.27 23.37
CA ASP A 78 -21.13 4.53 23.33
C ASP A 78 -20.25 4.68 22.06
N VAL A 79 -19.70 3.57 21.57
CA VAL A 79 -18.80 3.54 20.40
C VAL A 79 -19.45 4.16 19.16
N ALA A 80 -20.72 3.84 18.86
CA ALA A 80 -21.39 4.30 17.65
C ALA A 80 -21.61 5.83 17.66
N VAL A 81 -21.98 6.38 18.81
CA VAL A 81 -22.13 7.83 19.02
C VAL A 81 -20.77 8.52 18.92
N TYR A 82 -19.74 7.93 19.52
CA TYR A 82 -18.41 8.50 19.55
C TYR A 82 -17.74 8.52 18.16
N GLU A 83 -17.79 7.43 17.41
CA GLU A 83 -17.26 7.40 16.03
C GLU A 83 -17.95 8.42 15.14
N THR A 84 -19.26 8.57 15.30
CA THR A 84 -20.05 9.57 14.58
C THR A 84 -19.58 11.00 14.92
N LEU A 85 -19.42 11.30 16.21
CA LEU A 85 -18.93 12.59 16.69
C LEU A 85 -17.54 12.91 16.13
N VAL A 86 -16.64 11.94 16.10
CA VAL A 86 -15.28 12.08 15.54
C VAL A 86 -15.33 12.38 14.05
N ARG A 87 -16.15 11.64 13.29
CA ARG A 87 -16.33 11.85 11.85
C ARG A 87 -16.88 13.25 11.52
N MET A 88 -17.73 13.80 12.38
CA MET A 88 -18.27 15.16 12.24
C MET A 88 -17.24 16.27 12.50
N ALA A 89 -16.10 15.91 13.10
CA ALA A 89 -14.99 16.81 13.42
C ALA A 89 -13.77 16.68 12.50
N GLN A 90 -13.77 15.73 11.56
CA GLN A 90 -12.65 15.48 10.64
C GLN A 90 -12.86 16.18 9.29
N ASP A 91 -11.91 17.03 8.91
CA ASP A 91 -11.94 17.88 7.71
C ASP A 91 -11.68 17.13 6.39
N PHE A 92 -11.10 15.92 6.45
CA PHE A 92 -10.97 15.00 5.32
C PHE A 92 -12.20 14.08 5.14
N ASN A 93 -13.10 14.02 6.14
CA ASN A 93 -14.33 13.24 6.09
C ASN A 93 -15.55 14.13 5.76
N MET A 94 -15.73 15.23 6.49
CA MET A 94 -16.76 16.23 6.19
C MET A 94 -16.12 17.49 5.63
N ARG A 95 -16.62 17.93 4.48
CA ARG A 95 -16.15 19.16 3.83
C ARG A 95 -16.44 20.39 4.70
N TYR A 96 -17.60 20.40 5.36
CA TYR A 96 -18.01 21.42 6.31
C TYR A 96 -18.30 20.78 7.66
N THR A 97 -17.28 20.74 8.53
CA THR A 97 -17.36 20.11 9.85
C THR A 97 -18.44 20.74 10.72
N LEU A 98 -19.28 19.91 11.35
CA LEU A 98 -20.35 20.36 12.24
C LEU A 98 -19.91 20.41 13.71
N VAL A 99 -18.84 19.69 14.03
CA VAL A 99 -18.25 19.62 15.37
C VAL A 99 -16.81 20.07 15.30
N ASP A 100 -16.39 20.90 16.25
CA ASP A 100 -15.00 21.29 16.47
C ASP A 100 -14.43 20.36 17.54
N GLY A 101 -13.56 19.44 17.12
CA GLY A 101 -12.93 18.45 17.98
C GLY A 101 -11.51 18.84 18.37
N GLN A 102 -11.17 18.65 19.64
CA GLN A 102 -9.83 18.77 20.20
C GLN A 102 -9.46 17.44 20.88
N GLY A 103 -8.29 16.88 20.60
CA GLY A 103 -7.91 15.56 21.12
C GLY A 103 -6.47 15.50 21.58
N ASN A 104 -6.24 14.92 22.76
CA ASN A 104 -4.92 14.66 23.31
C ASN A 104 -4.29 13.43 22.65
N PHE A 105 -3.32 13.64 21.77
CA PHE A 105 -2.31 12.64 21.49
C PHE A 105 -1.43 12.54 22.75
N GLY A 106 -1.27 11.36 23.35
CA GLY A 106 -0.56 11.20 24.63
C GLY A 106 0.90 11.62 24.54
N CYS A 107 1.44 12.29 25.56
CA CYS A 107 2.79 12.89 25.49
C CYS A 107 3.51 12.89 26.84
N PHE A 108 4.84 13.06 26.81
CA PHE A 108 5.75 13.10 27.95
C PHE A 108 6.34 14.50 28.17
N THR A 109 6.84 14.81 29.37
CA THR A 109 7.59 16.06 29.59
C THR A 109 8.93 16.08 28.86
N ARG A 110 9.50 17.28 28.66
CA ARG A 110 10.76 17.49 27.91
C ARG A 110 11.94 16.66 28.44
N ASP A 111 11.99 16.49 29.75
CA ASP A 111 13.05 15.84 30.52
C ASP A 111 12.93 14.30 30.57
N THR A 112 11.80 13.74 30.16
CA THR A 112 11.61 12.28 30.11
C THR A 112 12.62 11.63 29.17
N LYS A 113 13.36 10.63 29.68
CA LYS A 113 14.45 9.97 28.97
C LYS A 113 14.02 8.69 28.27
N VAL A 114 14.48 8.52 27.03
CA VAL A 114 14.29 7.35 26.19
C VAL A 114 15.53 6.47 26.26
N LYS A 115 15.35 5.15 26.41
CA LYS A 115 16.46 4.19 26.40
C LYS A 115 16.96 4.00 24.97
N LEU A 116 18.23 4.30 24.69
CA LEU A 116 18.82 4.10 23.36
C LEU A 116 19.62 2.80 23.25
N ALA A 117 19.68 2.28 22.02
CA ALA A 117 20.42 1.06 21.70
C ALA A 117 21.95 1.23 21.76
N ASP A 118 22.45 2.46 21.69
CA ASP A 118 23.88 2.79 21.83
C ASP A 118 24.34 2.86 23.30
N GLY A 119 23.42 2.64 24.26
CA GLY A 119 23.68 2.64 25.69
C GLY A 119 23.47 4.00 26.38
N ARG A 120 23.15 5.06 25.64
CA ARG A 120 22.83 6.39 26.19
C ARG A 120 21.34 6.48 26.56
N ASP A 121 21.03 7.37 27.49
CA ASP A 121 19.66 7.72 27.88
C ASP A 121 19.46 9.21 27.62
N LEU A 122 18.74 9.56 26.54
CA LEU A 122 18.53 10.94 26.13
C LEU A 122 17.10 11.39 26.40
N SER A 123 16.95 12.63 26.87
CA SER A 123 15.66 13.30 27.01
C SER A 123 15.05 13.62 25.65
N PHE A 124 13.72 13.85 25.60
CA PHE A 124 13.06 14.33 24.38
C PHE A 124 13.67 15.63 23.85
N GLY A 125 14.10 16.53 24.74
CA GLY A 125 14.80 17.76 24.37
C GLY A 125 16.11 17.47 23.60
N GLU A 126 16.94 16.59 24.13
CA GLU A 126 18.23 16.21 23.51
C GLU A 126 18.04 15.44 22.20
N LEU A 127 17.01 14.58 22.12
CA LEU A 127 16.69 13.84 20.89
C LEU A 127 16.30 14.78 19.73
N ILE A 128 15.59 15.87 20.02
CA ILE A 128 15.22 16.88 19.01
C ILE A 128 16.46 17.60 18.50
N GLU A 129 17.40 17.92 19.40
CA GLU A 129 18.66 18.60 19.04
C GLU A 129 19.55 17.68 18.19
N GLU A 130 19.71 16.41 18.57
CA GLU A 130 20.48 15.44 17.77
C GLU A 130 19.83 15.18 16.40
N GLN A 131 18.50 15.13 16.32
CA GLN A 131 17.83 14.96 15.02
C GLN A 131 18.01 16.20 14.11
N LYS A 132 18.01 17.43 14.66
CA LYS A 132 18.32 18.64 13.89
C LYS A 132 19.75 18.64 13.34
N GLN A 133 20.67 17.95 14.01
CA GLN A 133 22.05 17.75 13.55
C GLN A 133 22.18 16.58 12.54
N GLY A 134 21.07 15.94 12.17
CA GLY A 134 21.04 14.85 11.19
C GLY A 134 21.47 13.49 11.75
N LYS A 135 21.52 13.32 13.07
CA LYS A 135 21.92 12.07 13.72
C LYS A 135 20.74 11.11 13.85
N ASN A 136 20.93 9.85 13.48
CA ASN A 136 19.94 8.79 13.67
C ASN A 136 20.04 8.19 15.07
N ASN A 137 18.92 8.07 15.78
CA ASN A 137 18.83 7.42 17.09
C ASN A 137 17.94 6.17 17.02
N PHE A 138 18.26 5.16 17.83
CA PHE A 138 17.57 3.86 17.84
C PHE A 138 17.19 3.48 19.27
N THR A 139 16.00 2.93 19.46
CA THR A 139 15.44 2.50 20.76
C THR A 139 14.93 1.06 20.69
N TYR A 140 14.46 0.53 21.81
CA TYR A 140 13.84 -0.78 21.88
C TYR A 140 12.33 -0.68 21.74
N THR A 141 11.73 -1.68 21.09
CA THR A 141 10.28 -1.78 20.85
C THR A 141 9.81 -3.22 21.01
N VAL A 142 8.51 -3.43 21.26
CA VAL A 142 7.87 -4.74 21.33
C VAL A 142 7.06 -4.97 20.05
N ASP A 143 7.26 -6.10 19.37
CA ASP A 143 6.47 -6.44 18.17
C ASP A 143 5.11 -7.07 18.49
N GLY A 144 4.26 -7.29 17.48
CA GLY A 144 2.94 -7.93 17.66
C GLY A 144 3.00 -9.36 18.22
N ASN A 145 4.20 -9.97 18.26
CA ASN A 145 4.43 -11.26 18.90
C ASN A 145 4.91 -11.12 20.35
N GLY A 146 5.02 -9.91 20.92
CA GLY A 146 5.48 -9.68 22.28
C GLY A 146 6.99 -9.87 22.47
N GLN A 147 7.79 -9.80 21.39
CA GLN A 147 9.26 -9.88 21.45
C GLN A 147 9.88 -8.49 21.36
N ILE A 148 10.92 -8.27 22.17
CA ILE A 148 11.69 -7.02 22.16
C ILE A 148 12.63 -7.01 20.96
N LYS A 149 12.56 -5.94 20.16
CA LYS A 149 13.38 -5.63 18.98
C LYS A 149 13.95 -4.23 19.08
N ILE A 150 14.83 -3.87 18.15
CA ILE A 150 15.33 -2.49 17.97
C ILE A 150 14.54 -1.81 16.86
N ALA A 151 14.22 -0.53 17.03
CA ALA A 151 13.61 0.31 16.02
C ALA A 151 14.26 1.69 15.96
N LYS A 152 14.14 2.35 14.80
CA LYS A 152 14.65 3.71 14.58
C LYS A 152 13.67 4.73 15.15
N ILE A 153 14.19 5.72 15.88
CA ILE A 153 13.41 6.89 16.32
C ILE A 153 13.23 7.84 15.14
N LEU A 154 11.99 8.22 14.88
CA LEU A 154 11.61 9.20 13.86
C LEU A 154 10.92 10.39 14.55
N ASN A 155 11.13 11.60 14.06
CA ASN A 155 10.33 12.80 14.40
C ASN A 155 10.03 13.02 15.90
N PRO A 156 11.04 13.02 16.81
CA PRO A 156 10.88 13.54 18.15
C PRO A 156 10.49 15.01 18.02
N ARG A 157 9.41 15.41 18.68
CA ARG A 157 8.82 16.75 18.53
C ARG A 157 8.02 17.15 19.76
N LYS A 158 7.88 18.47 19.91
CA LYS A 158 6.89 19.04 20.82
C LYS A 158 5.50 18.84 20.23
N THR A 159 4.59 18.31 21.03
CA THR A 159 3.26 17.89 20.58
C THR A 159 2.17 18.78 21.16
N ILE A 160 2.16 19.02 22.48
CA ILE A 160 1.15 19.85 23.16
C ILE A 160 1.84 20.92 24.02
N LYS A 161 1.28 22.14 24.03
CA LYS A 161 1.69 23.23 24.93
C LYS A 161 0.82 23.24 26.18
N ASN A 162 1.41 23.42 27.37
CA ASN A 162 0.70 23.55 28.65
C ASN A 162 -0.32 22.42 28.92
N ALA A 163 0.11 21.16 28.86
CA ALA A 163 -0.74 20.01 29.19
C ALA A 163 -0.73 19.72 30.69
N LYS A 164 -1.87 19.23 31.23
CA LYS A 164 -1.94 18.70 32.61
C LYS A 164 -1.15 17.40 32.73
N ILE A 165 -0.43 17.25 33.82
CA ILE A 165 0.55 16.17 33.99
C ILE A 165 0.20 15.30 35.20
N VAL A 166 0.39 13.99 35.03
CA VAL A 166 0.40 13.01 36.11
C VAL A 166 1.81 12.45 36.24
N LYS A 167 2.23 12.23 37.48
CA LYS A 167 3.49 11.60 37.83
C LYS A 167 3.22 10.17 38.25
N VAL A 168 3.81 9.21 37.54
CA VAL A 168 3.74 7.77 37.86
C VAL A 168 5.07 7.35 38.48
N VAL A 169 5.03 6.78 39.68
CA VAL A 169 6.21 6.29 40.41
C VAL A 169 6.24 4.76 40.35
N LEU A 170 7.36 4.22 39.86
CA LEU A 170 7.58 2.79 39.72
C LEU A 170 8.30 2.19 40.94
N ASP A 171 8.26 0.86 41.07
CA ASP A 171 8.91 0.10 42.15
C ASP A 171 10.44 0.18 42.19
N ASN A 172 11.06 0.55 41.07
CA ASN A 172 12.50 0.84 40.97
C ASN A 172 12.86 2.27 41.40
N GLY A 173 11.87 3.09 41.81
CA GLY A 173 12.06 4.47 42.23
C GLY A 173 12.06 5.49 41.08
N GLU A 174 11.91 5.07 39.83
CA GLU A 174 11.84 5.96 38.67
C GLU A 174 10.49 6.68 38.60
N GLU A 175 10.54 7.95 38.17
CA GLU A 175 9.39 8.85 38.11
C GLU A 175 9.13 9.26 36.66
N ILE A 176 7.89 9.08 36.19
CA ILE A 176 7.50 9.38 34.82
C ILE A 176 6.41 10.44 34.85
N LYS A 177 6.71 11.62 34.31
CA LYS A 177 5.76 12.71 34.12
C LYS A 177 5.18 12.64 32.70
N CYS A 178 3.87 12.41 32.60
CA CYS A 178 3.18 12.31 31.32
C CYS A 178 1.77 12.90 31.37
N THR A 179 1.14 13.04 30.20
CA THR A 179 -0.27 13.40 30.14
C THR A 179 -1.12 12.29 30.77
N LEU A 180 -2.24 12.68 31.38
CA LEU A 180 -3.15 11.74 32.06
C LEU A 180 -3.58 10.55 31.19
N ASN A 181 -3.68 10.77 29.87
CA ASN A 181 -4.15 9.80 28.90
C ASN A 181 -3.03 9.00 28.21
N HIS A 182 -1.78 9.16 28.64
CA HIS A 182 -0.67 8.43 28.05
C HIS A 182 -0.82 6.93 28.35
N LYS A 183 -0.67 6.07 27.33
CA LYS A 183 -0.86 4.62 27.45
C LYS A 183 0.44 3.89 27.80
N PHE A 184 0.42 3.21 28.93
CA PHE A 184 1.47 2.30 29.39
C PHE A 184 1.18 0.86 28.96
N MET A 185 2.18 0.15 28.46
CA MET A 185 2.03 -1.25 28.08
C MET A 185 2.05 -2.13 29.33
N GLN A 186 1.00 -2.91 29.54
CA GLN A 186 0.92 -3.93 30.57
C GLN A 186 1.69 -5.20 30.15
N LYS A 187 2.04 -6.04 31.12
CA LYS A 187 2.83 -7.27 30.87
C LYS A 187 2.18 -8.25 29.88
N ASP A 188 0.85 -8.26 29.78
CA ASP A 188 0.10 -9.08 28.83
C ASP A 188 0.12 -8.52 27.40
N GLY A 189 0.69 -7.32 27.21
CA GLY A 189 0.73 -6.59 25.94
C GLY A 189 -0.46 -5.64 25.71
N SER A 190 -1.43 -5.60 26.64
CA SER A 190 -2.52 -4.62 26.60
C SER A 190 -2.02 -3.22 27.04
N TYR A 191 -2.84 -2.19 26.85
CA TYR A 191 -2.49 -0.82 27.21
C TYR A 191 -3.45 -0.25 28.25
N LYS A 192 -2.90 0.39 29.27
CA LYS A 192 -3.67 1.11 30.31
C LYS A 192 -3.16 2.55 30.43
N GLU A 193 -4.06 3.50 30.65
CA GLU A 193 -3.69 4.91 30.65
C GLU A 193 -3.15 5.36 32.00
N ALA A 194 -2.30 6.39 31.99
CA ALA A 194 -1.58 6.86 33.17
C ALA A 194 -2.51 7.18 34.35
N GLN A 195 -3.65 7.82 34.08
CA GLN A 195 -4.65 8.14 35.10
C GLN A 195 -5.39 6.92 35.65
N ASP A 196 -5.44 5.81 34.91
CA ASP A 196 -6.15 4.59 35.28
C ASP A 196 -5.23 3.57 35.95
N LEU A 197 -3.90 3.79 35.95
CA LEU A 197 -2.94 2.93 36.64
C LEU A 197 -3.21 2.90 38.16
N GLU A 198 -3.24 1.71 38.75
CA GLU A 198 -3.42 1.51 40.18
C GLU A 198 -2.13 0.98 40.82
N PRO A 199 -1.86 1.29 42.11
CA PRO A 199 -0.79 0.65 42.86
C PRO A 199 -0.84 -0.88 42.74
N GLY A 200 0.24 -1.49 42.26
CA GLY A 200 0.34 -2.93 41.99
C GLY A 200 0.20 -3.34 40.52
N ASP A 201 -0.25 -2.44 39.62
CA ASP A 201 -0.35 -2.72 38.19
C ASP A 201 1.00 -3.09 37.59
N SER A 202 1.03 -4.18 36.82
CA SER A 202 2.24 -4.77 36.24
C SER A 202 2.50 -4.26 34.83
N LEU A 203 3.56 -3.48 34.66
CA LEU A 203 3.98 -2.94 33.37
C LEU A 203 4.97 -3.86 32.63
N MET A 204 5.00 -3.77 31.30
CA MET A 204 5.93 -4.51 30.45
C MET A 204 7.36 -4.00 30.69
N PRO A 205 8.28 -4.83 31.22
CA PRO A 205 9.60 -4.36 31.61
C PRO A 205 10.62 -4.49 30.48
N LEU A 206 11.62 -3.62 30.49
CA LEU A 206 12.85 -3.71 29.72
C LEU A 206 14.03 -3.92 30.67
N TYR A 207 14.51 -5.17 30.77
CA TYR A 207 15.65 -5.50 31.63
C TYR A 207 16.93 -5.68 30.85
N PHE A 208 18.02 -5.15 31.40
CA PHE A 208 19.38 -5.30 30.89
C PHE A 208 20.29 -6.00 31.90
N LYS A 209 21.19 -6.85 31.40
CA LYS A 209 22.36 -7.32 32.16
C LYS A 209 23.59 -7.41 31.25
N LEU A 210 24.77 -7.48 31.85
CA LEU A 210 25.99 -7.82 31.14
C LEU A 210 26.20 -9.34 31.16
N SER A 211 26.61 -9.90 30.02
CA SER A 211 26.95 -11.33 29.92
C SER A 211 28.18 -11.66 30.75
N ASP A 212 28.12 -12.78 31.48
CA ASP A 212 29.25 -13.33 32.22
C ASP A 212 29.93 -14.51 31.48
N LYS A 213 31.04 -15.01 32.02
CA LYS A 213 31.78 -16.14 31.42
C LYS A 213 31.04 -17.49 31.52
N LYS A 214 29.87 -17.55 32.19
CA LYS A 214 29.02 -18.73 32.29
C LYS A 214 27.92 -18.72 31.21
N ASP A 215 27.47 -17.54 30.79
CA ASP A 215 26.49 -17.36 29.70
C ASP A 215 27.07 -17.76 28.34
N ASP A 216 28.33 -17.37 28.03
CA ASP A 216 29.12 -17.89 26.91
C ASP A 216 30.62 -17.68 27.21
N ILE A 217 31.43 -18.73 27.02
CA ILE A 217 32.86 -18.77 27.36
C ILE A 217 33.67 -17.71 26.59
N ASN A 218 33.17 -17.25 25.43
CA ASN A 218 33.85 -16.29 24.55
C ASN A 218 33.23 -14.88 24.51
N LEU A 219 32.06 -14.66 25.12
CA LEU A 219 31.31 -13.40 25.02
C LEU A 219 31.08 -12.71 26.39
N GLY A 220 32.10 -12.58 27.22
CA GLY A 220 32.00 -11.76 28.44
C GLY A 220 31.88 -10.26 28.15
N GLY A 221 30.96 -9.58 28.84
CA GLY A 221 30.80 -8.12 28.84
C GLY A 221 29.95 -7.52 27.72
N TYR A 222 29.08 -8.30 27.08
CA TYR A 222 28.09 -7.79 26.10
C TYR A 222 26.77 -7.49 26.79
N ALA A 223 26.05 -6.48 26.30
CA ALA A 223 24.70 -6.17 26.77
C ALA A 223 23.71 -7.27 26.34
N MET A 224 22.93 -7.77 27.29
CA MET A 224 21.84 -8.71 27.10
C MET A 224 20.52 -8.10 27.55
N ILE A 225 19.44 -8.44 26.84
CA ILE A 225 18.07 -8.00 27.08
C ILE A 225 17.22 -9.22 27.40
N PHE A 226 16.41 -9.11 28.44
CA PHE A 226 15.48 -10.18 28.80
C PHE A 226 14.26 -10.15 27.89
N GLN A 227 13.96 -11.26 27.20
CA GLN A 227 12.75 -11.44 26.40
C GLN A 227 11.62 -11.98 27.30
N PRO A 228 10.62 -11.18 27.70
CA PRO A 228 9.64 -11.59 28.71
C PRO A 228 8.79 -12.78 28.27
N LYS A 229 8.41 -12.85 26.98
CA LYS A 229 7.59 -13.92 26.43
C LYS A 229 8.34 -15.26 26.31
N LEU A 230 9.61 -15.22 25.93
CA LEU A 230 10.44 -16.42 25.77
C LEU A 230 11.12 -16.84 27.08
N ASN A 231 11.15 -15.95 28.08
CA ASN A 231 11.83 -16.12 29.37
C ASN A 231 13.32 -16.49 29.19
N VAL A 232 13.99 -15.83 28.22
CA VAL A 232 15.42 -16.00 27.91
C VAL A 232 16.12 -14.64 27.81
N TRP A 233 17.44 -14.64 27.96
CA TRP A 233 18.28 -13.45 27.74
C TRP A 233 18.88 -13.49 26.33
N ASP A 234 18.58 -12.48 25.52
CA ASP A 234 19.14 -12.31 24.18
C ASP A 234 20.19 -11.20 24.15
N PHE A 235 21.20 -11.34 23.31
CA PHE A 235 22.22 -10.30 23.18
C PHE A 235 21.72 -9.10 22.36
N ALA A 236 21.92 -7.88 22.85
CA ALA A 236 21.45 -6.66 22.19
C ALA A 236 22.02 -6.48 20.76
N HIS A 237 23.30 -6.82 20.55
CA HIS A 237 23.93 -6.77 19.23
C HIS A 237 23.33 -7.77 18.22
N ILE A 238 22.68 -8.85 18.69
CA ILE A 238 21.94 -9.77 17.82
C ILE A 238 20.65 -9.12 17.35
N LEU A 239 19.95 -8.39 18.22
CA LEU A 239 18.76 -7.63 17.85
C LEU A 239 19.09 -6.53 16.83
N ALA A 240 20.23 -5.85 17.00
CA ALA A 240 20.73 -4.85 16.06
C ALA A 240 21.07 -5.45 14.68
N ASP A 241 21.71 -6.62 14.69
CA ASP A 241 21.99 -7.37 13.46
C ASP A 241 20.70 -7.86 12.77
N GLN A 242 19.70 -8.30 13.53
CA GLN A 242 18.38 -8.67 12.99
C GLN A 242 17.68 -7.45 12.35
N PHE A 243 17.74 -6.28 12.99
CA PHE A 243 17.22 -5.03 12.43
C PHE A 243 17.89 -4.71 11.08
N ASN A 244 19.21 -4.81 10.98
CA ASN A 244 19.94 -4.56 9.73
C ASN A 244 19.56 -5.54 8.61
N ILE A 245 19.34 -6.82 8.95
CA ILE A 245 18.88 -7.83 7.98
C ILE A 245 17.45 -7.52 7.51
N GLN A 246 16.55 -7.18 8.44
CA GLN A 246 15.14 -6.86 8.11
C GLN A 246 15.00 -5.59 7.27
N ASN A 247 15.89 -4.62 7.45
CA ASN A 247 15.91 -3.37 6.69
C ASN A 247 16.87 -3.40 5.49
N ASN A 248 17.31 -4.59 5.05
CA ASN A 248 18.17 -4.79 3.87
C ASN A 248 19.50 -4.00 3.89
N VAL A 249 20.03 -3.63 5.06
CA VAL A 249 21.34 -2.96 5.19
C VAL A 249 22.46 -3.91 4.72
N TYR A 250 22.32 -5.20 5.00
CA TYR A 250 23.14 -6.27 4.43
C TYR A 250 22.40 -7.61 4.49
N GLN A 251 22.81 -8.55 3.63
CA GLN A 251 22.27 -9.92 3.64
C GLN A 251 23.00 -10.83 4.64
N LYS A 252 22.29 -11.85 5.15
CA LYS A 252 22.85 -12.87 6.06
C LYS A 252 24.05 -13.63 5.47
N SER A 253 24.15 -13.69 4.14
CA SER A 253 25.25 -14.30 3.38
C SER A 253 26.59 -13.54 3.50
N LYS A 254 26.58 -12.26 3.88
CA LYS A 254 27.78 -11.40 3.96
C LYS A 254 28.82 -11.89 4.98
N GLY A 255 28.40 -12.61 6.02
CA GLY A 255 29.32 -13.09 7.04
C GLY A 255 28.63 -13.72 8.24
N ARG A 256 29.34 -14.59 8.96
CA ARG A 256 28.84 -15.24 10.19
C ARG A 256 29.21 -14.47 11.46
N ILE A 257 30.19 -13.55 11.40
CA ILE A 257 30.67 -12.81 12.57
C ILE A 257 29.97 -11.46 12.61
N ARG A 258 29.44 -11.09 13.79
CA ARG A 258 28.93 -9.75 14.09
C ARG A 258 30.04 -8.98 14.77
N HIS A 259 30.37 -7.81 14.27
CA HIS A 259 31.45 -6.99 14.79
C HIS A 259 30.98 -5.56 15.04
N HIS A 260 31.32 -5.02 16.20
CA HIS A 260 31.11 -3.61 16.55
C HIS A 260 32.20 -2.77 15.88
N VAL A 261 31.81 -1.84 14.99
CA VAL A 261 32.77 -1.03 14.21
C VAL A 261 33.70 -0.23 15.13
N ASP A 262 33.17 0.30 16.23
CA ASP A 262 33.89 1.07 17.24
C ASP A 262 34.58 0.21 18.34
N PHE A 263 34.48 -1.12 18.26
CA PHE A 263 34.95 -2.09 19.27
C PHE A 263 34.30 -1.94 20.67
N ASN A 264 33.27 -1.11 20.81
CA ASN A 264 32.52 -0.93 22.05
C ASN A 264 31.34 -1.91 22.12
N LYS A 265 31.44 -2.90 23.00
CA LYS A 265 30.43 -3.97 23.18
C LYS A 265 29.07 -3.48 23.68
N LEU A 266 29.00 -2.25 24.18
CA LEU A 266 27.79 -1.65 24.73
C LEU A 266 27.05 -0.77 23.70
N ASN A 267 27.74 -0.32 22.66
CA ASN A 267 27.13 0.45 21.57
C ASN A 267 26.45 -0.50 20.58
N ASN A 268 25.19 -0.84 20.83
CA ASN A 268 24.41 -1.75 20.01
C ASN A 268 23.50 -1.01 19.02
N SER A 269 23.87 0.22 18.64
CA SER A 269 23.23 0.90 17.52
C SER A 269 23.38 0.05 16.25
N PRO A 270 22.31 -0.15 15.46
CA PRO A 270 22.41 -0.89 14.20
C PRO A 270 23.50 -0.36 13.26
N GLU A 271 23.78 0.94 13.27
CA GLU A 271 24.86 1.56 12.47
C GLU A 271 26.27 1.12 12.89
N ASN A 272 26.43 0.67 14.15
CA ASN A 272 27.70 0.20 14.69
C ASN A 272 27.92 -1.32 14.48
N ILE A 273 26.94 -2.05 13.93
CA ILE A 273 27.04 -3.50 13.77
C ILE A 273 27.23 -3.88 12.30
N VAL A 274 28.31 -4.62 12.02
CA VAL A 274 28.59 -5.15 10.68
C VAL A 274 28.77 -6.66 10.70
N ARG A 275 28.43 -7.31 9.57
CA ARG A 275 28.73 -8.72 9.32
C ARG A 275 29.98 -8.89 8.48
N LEU A 276 30.91 -9.72 8.96
CA LEU A 276 32.19 -10.01 8.31
C LEU A 276 32.40 -11.52 8.15
N GLY A 277 33.12 -11.91 7.09
CA GLY A 277 33.69 -13.25 6.98
C GLY A 277 34.81 -13.48 8.00
N TRP A 278 35.12 -14.74 8.33
CA TRP A 278 36.19 -15.05 9.29
C TRP A 278 37.56 -14.52 8.86
N LYS A 279 37.85 -14.58 7.56
CA LYS A 279 39.09 -14.04 6.98
C LYS A 279 39.18 -12.52 7.12
N GLU A 280 38.10 -11.80 6.80
CA GLU A 280 38.04 -10.34 6.85
C GLU A 280 38.13 -9.81 8.27
N HIS A 281 37.40 -10.42 9.20
CA HIS A 281 37.44 -10.08 10.63
C HIS A 281 38.84 -10.28 11.22
N TRP A 282 39.50 -11.40 10.88
CA TRP A 282 40.87 -11.65 11.34
C TRP A 282 41.85 -10.64 10.74
N GLN A 283 41.72 -10.32 9.46
CA GLN A 283 42.57 -9.34 8.78
C GLN A 283 42.39 -7.94 9.38
N LEU A 284 41.17 -7.53 9.71
CA LEU A 284 40.89 -6.25 10.40
C LEU A 284 41.65 -6.17 11.73
N HIS A 285 41.49 -7.16 12.61
CA HIS A 285 42.17 -7.19 13.90
C HIS A 285 43.70 -7.30 13.78
N TYR A 286 44.19 -8.09 12.83
CA TYR A 286 45.63 -8.19 12.56
C TYR A 286 46.20 -6.83 12.16
N THR A 287 45.53 -6.12 11.26
CA THR A 287 45.98 -4.82 10.76
C THR A 287 45.98 -3.76 11.86
N LEU A 288 44.92 -3.72 12.68
CA LEU A 288 44.82 -2.84 13.86
C LEU A 288 45.89 -3.14 14.92
N ALA A 289 46.08 -4.41 15.25
CA ALA A 289 47.10 -4.83 16.21
C ALA A 289 48.51 -4.52 15.69
N SER A 290 48.78 -4.77 14.40
CA SER A 290 50.04 -4.45 13.73
C SER A 290 50.31 -2.93 13.72
N LYS A 291 49.29 -2.12 13.42
CA LYS A 291 49.39 -0.66 13.45
C LYS A 291 49.67 -0.14 14.86
N ARG A 292 48.90 -0.58 15.87
CA ARG A 292 49.17 -0.24 17.29
C ARG A 292 50.55 -0.70 17.74
N HIS A 293 51.00 -1.88 17.33
CA HIS A 293 52.33 -2.37 17.68
C HIS A 293 53.47 -1.57 17.01
N LYS A 294 53.22 -0.89 15.88
CA LYS A 294 54.20 -0.02 15.22
C LYS A 294 54.22 1.40 15.82
N GLU A 295 53.04 1.95 16.09
CA GLU A 295 52.87 3.38 16.40
C GLU A 295 52.79 3.68 17.91
N ASP A 296 52.31 2.73 18.73
CA ASP A 296 52.06 2.94 20.17
C ASP A 296 53.14 2.26 21.03
N ALA A 297 53.98 3.07 21.68
CA ALA A 297 55.06 2.61 22.56
C ALA A 297 54.53 1.98 23.86
N LEU A 298 53.47 2.56 24.46
CA LEU A 298 52.85 2.05 25.68
C LEU A 298 52.17 0.69 25.47
N TYR A 299 51.58 0.48 24.30
CA TYR A 299 51.00 -0.80 23.93
C TYR A 299 52.05 -1.93 23.84
N ARG A 300 53.22 -1.64 23.28
CA ARG A 300 54.34 -2.61 23.19
C ARG A 300 54.85 -3.00 24.58
N GLU A 301 55.04 -2.02 25.45
CA GLU A 301 55.48 -2.22 26.83
C GLU A 301 54.47 -3.04 27.63
N LYS A 302 53.16 -2.76 27.47
CA LYS A 302 52.08 -3.53 28.12
C LYS A 302 51.99 -4.97 27.64
N ILE A 303 52.24 -5.24 26.34
CA ILE A 303 52.31 -6.60 25.78
C ILE A 303 53.54 -7.35 26.29
N ALA A 304 54.69 -6.68 26.41
CA ALA A 304 55.92 -7.26 26.96
C ALA A 304 55.72 -7.66 28.43
N ASN A 305 55.26 -6.73 29.27
CA ASN A 305 54.92 -6.99 30.68
C ASN A 305 53.83 -8.07 30.81
N GLY A 306 52.83 -8.07 29.94
CA GLY A 306 51.79 -9.11 29.92
C GLY A 306 52.33 -10.50 29.59
N ARG A 307 53.28 -10.61 28.66
CA ARG A 307 53.94 -11.89 28.33
C ARG A 307 54.84 -12.36 29.46
N GLU A 308 55.58 -11.47 30.07
CA GLU A 308 56.48 -11.78 31.18
C GLU A 308 55.68 -12.29 32.39
N ASN A 309 54.60 -11.59 32.75
CA ASN A 309 53.68 -12.02 33.80
C ASN A 309 52.94 -13.33 33.46
N PHE A 310 52.54 -13.53 32.20
CA PHE A 310 51.89 -14.77 31.76
C PHE A 310 52.82 -15.98 31.88
N TRP A 311 54.08 -15.84 31.50
CA TRP A 311 55.06 -16.91 31.56
C TRP A 311 55.71 -17.08 32.94
N ALA A 312 55.67 -16.06 33.80
CA ALA A 312 56.08 -16.16 35.20
C ALA A 312 55.16 -17.09 36.01
N ASP A 313 53.86 -17.13 35.69
CA ASP A 313 52.88 -18.01 36.33
C ASP A 313 53.11 -19.49 35.97
N ALA A 314 53.44 -20.29 36.99
CA ALA A 314 53.70 -21.72 36.86
C ALA A 314 52.49 -22.49 36.29
N LYS A 315 51.24 -22.07 36.57
CA LYS A 315 50.03 -22.72 36.04
C LYS A 315 49.86 -22.52 34.54
N ASN A 316 50.31 -21.38 34.00
CA ASN A 316 50.25 -21.12 32.57
C ASN A 316 51.30 -21.91 31.80
N ARG A 317 52.50 -22.06 32.37
CA ARG A 317 53.54 -22.97 31.84
C ARG A 317 53.06 -24.42 31.82
N GLU A 318 52.39 -24.86 32.88
CA GLU A 318 51.81 -26.20 32.98
C GLU A 318 50.68 -26.42 31.97
N LYS A 319 49.73 -25.48 31.85
CA LYS A 319 48.66 -25.55 30.83
C LYS A 319 49.19 -25.52 29.41
N TYR A 320 50.23 -24.74 29.14
CA TYR A 320 50.86 -24.69 27.83
C TYR A 320 51.54 -26.02 27.51
N SER A 321 52.27 -26.59 28.48
CA SER A 321 52.85 -27.93 28.38
C SER A 321 51.77 -28.99 28.09
N GLN A 322 50.67 -29.01 28.88
CA GLN A 322 49.54 -29.92 28.65
C GLN A 322 48.90 -29.76 27.27
N ARG A 323 48.74 -28.51 26.80
CA ARG A 323 48.19 -28.21 25.47
C ARG A 323 49.13 -28.65 24.35
N MET A 324 50.44 -28.47 24.52
CA MET A 324 51.45 -28.99 23.60
C MET A 324 51.46 -30.51 23.57
N THR A 325 51.31 -31.16 24.73
CA THR A 325 51.15 -32.62 24.85
C THR A 325 49.89 -33.10 24.11
N LEU A 326 48.74 -32.45 24.29
CA LEU A 326 47.49 -32.76 23.58
C LEU A 326 47.59 -32.53 22.06
N LYS A 327 48.27 -31.46 21.65
CA LYS A 327 48.54 -31.18 20.23
C LYS A 327 49.44 -32.25 19.63
N ASN A 328 50.47 -32.67 20.35
CA ASN A 328 51.33 -33.78 19.95
C ASN A 328 50.52 -35.06 19.85
N ILE A 329 49.68 -35.40 20.84
CA ILE A 329 48.78 -36.57 20.79
C ILE A 329 47.88 -36.55 19.54
N ARG A 330 47.26 -35.41 19.22
CA ARG A 330 46.42 -35.28 18.00
C ARG A 330 47.23 -35.34 16.72
N ASN A 331 48.45 -34.82 16.70
CA ASN A 331 49.33 -34.98 15.56
C ASN A 331 49.69 -36.45 15.39
N TRP A 332 49.93 -37.18 16.48
CA TRP A 332 50.12 -38.62 16.50
C TRP A 332 48.88 -39.43 16.09
N GLU A 333 47.68 -38.87 16.01
CA GLU A 333 46.51 -39.57 15.45
C GLU A 333 46.50 -39.53 13.91
N LYS A 334 47.23 -38.60 13.28
CA LYS A 334 47.30 -38.46 11.82
C LYS A 334 48.28 -39.48 11.25
N LEU A 335 47.82 -40.33 10.33
CA LEU A 335 48.61 -41.42 9.74
C LEU A 335 49.94 -40.94 9.14
N GLU A 336 49.91 -39.88 8.32
CA GLU A 336 51.10 -39.30 7.67
C GLU A 336 52.12 -38.72 8.67
N TYR A 337 51.63 -38.10 9.76
CA TYR A 337 52.52 -37.59 10.82
C TYR A 337 53.10 -38.74 11.63
N ARG A 338 52.30 -39.78 11.89
CA ARG A 338 52.75 -41.03 12.53
C ARG A 338 53.85 -41.71 11.72
N GLU A 339 53.69 -41.82 10.41
CA GLU A 339 54.66 -42.43 9.52
C GLU A 339 55.96 -41.62 9.46
N LYS A 340 55.87 -40.29 9.27
CA LYS A 340 57.04 -39.40 9.31
C LYS A 340 57.77 -39.44 10.65
N MET A 341 57.03 -39.39 11.75
CA MET A 341 57.60 -39.30 13.09
C MET A 341 58.07 -40.67 13.60
N SER A 342 57.49 -41.77 13.12
CA SER A 342 57.96 -43.15 13.35
C SER A 342 59.34 -43.38 12.72
N ILE A 343 59.54 -42.94 11.47
CA ILE A 343 60.84 -43.04 10.78
C ILE A 343 61.88 -42.17 11.51
N PHE A 344 61.54 -40.91 11.81
CA PHE A 344 62.42 -39.97 12.51
C PHE A 344 62.78 -40.44 13.93
N LEU A 345 61.81 -40.90 14.73
CA LEU A 345 62.08 -41.38 16.09
C LEU A 345 62.76 -42.76 16.11
N SER A 346 62.56 -43.60 15.11
CA SER A 346 63.32 -44.85 14.94
C SER A 346 64.80 -44.56 14.72
N GLU A 347 65.14 -43.58 13.87
CA GLU A 347 66.53 -43.16 13.65
C GLU A 347 67.15 -42.48 14.88
N VAL A 348 66.38 -41.61 15.55
CA VAL A 348 66.84 -40.92 16.78
C VAL A 348 67.00 -41.91 17.94
N ASN A 349 66.07 -42.84 18.14
CA ASN A 349 66.18 -43.85 19.20
C ASN A 349 67.29 -44.87 18.91
N LYS A 350 67.51 -45.27 17.64
CA LYS A 350 68.65 -46.12 17.28
C LYS A 350 69.98 -45.43 17.57
N LYS A 351 70.12 -44.13 17.24
CA LYS A 351 71.31 -43.34 17.58
C LYS A 351 71.46 -43.11 19.08
N TYR A 352 70.36 -42.90 19.80
CA TYR A 352 70.38 -42.65 21.25
C TYR A 352 70.72 -43.92 22.05
N LEU A 353 70.13 -45.06 21.69
CA LEU A 353 70.37 -46.35 22.35
C LEU A 353 71.72 -46.96 21.98
N ALA A 354 72.27 -46.67 20.79
CA ALA A 354 73.65 -47.01 20.45
C ALA A 354 74.68 -46.27 21.33
N ASN A 355 74.32 -45.08 21.82
CA ASN A 355 75.19 -44.24 22.65
C ASN A 355 74.96 -44.42 24.17
N HIS A 356 73.94 -45.17 24.60
CA HIS A 356 73.56 -45.34 26.01
C HIS A 356 72.99 -46.76 26.29
N PRO A 357 73.85 -47.79 26.36
CA PRO A 357 73.43 -49.19 26.49
C PRO A 357 72.80 -49.53 27.86
N GLU A 358 73.15 -48.84 28.94
CA GLU A 358 72.55 -49.01 30.27
C GLU A 358 71.02 -48.82 30.32
N ARG A 359 70.44 -48.02 29.42
CA ARG A 359 68.99 -47.75 29.38
C ARG A 359 68.15 -48.89 28.82
N ILE A 360 68.75 -49.81 28.06
CA ILE A 360 68.05 -50.94 27.45
C ILE A 360 67.58 -51.93 28.52
N GLU A 361 68.40 -52.14 29.56
CA GLU A 361 68.11 -53.07 30.65
C GLU A 361 67.07 -52.51 31.64
N GLU A 362 67.07 -51.20 31.83
CA GLU A 362 66.17 -50.48 32.74
C GLU A 362 64.72 -50.40 32.20
N MET A 363 64.57 -50.21 30.88
CA MET A 363 63.25 -50.16 30.22
C MET A 363 62.54 -51.52 30.20
N SER A 364 63.29 -52.62 30.10
CA SER A 364 62.76 -53.99 30.13
C SER A 364 62.20 -54.39 31.50
N LYS A 365 62.86 -53.97 32.60
CA LYS A 365 62.44 -54.30 33.98
C LYS A 365 61.19 -53.53 34.44
N THR A 366 60.91 -52.35 33.86
CA THR A 366 59.90 -51.43 34.41
C THR A 366 58.49 -51.62 33.81
N ALA A 367 58.38 -52.09 32.56
CA ALA A 367 57.10 -52.16 31.84
C ALA A 367 56.15 -53.28 32.36
N SER A 368 56.68 -54.44 32.76
CA SER A 368 55.85 -55.55 33.26
C SER A 368 55.46 -55.41 34.73
N VAL A 369 56.27 -54.70 35.53
CA VAL A 369 56.03 -54.46 36.97
C VAL A 369 54.91 -53.44 37.19
N THR A 370 54.77 -52.46 36.29
CA THR A 370 53.82 -51.35 36.45
C THR A 370 52.38 -51.77 36.12
N MET A 371 52.17 -52.60 35.09
CA MET A 371 50.83 -53.08 34.70
C MET A 371 50.28 -54.15 35.66
N LYS A 372 51.12 -55.02 36.23
CA LYS A 372 50.69 -56.01 37.24
C LYS A 372 50.44 -55.38 38.62
N LYS A 373 51.16 -54.33 39.01
CA LYS A 373 50.91 -53.57 40.25
C LYS A 373 49.57 -52.82 40.21
N LEU A 374 49.18 -52.25 39.08
CA LEU A 374 47.97 -51.41 38.98
C LEU A 374 46.66 -52.21 38.96
N TRP A 375 46.65 -53.48 38.51
CA TRP A 375 45.44 -54.31 38.47
C TRP A 375 45.10 -54.98 39.82
N GLN A 376 46.07 -55.07 40.73
CA GLN A 376 45.90 -55.70 42.05
C GLN A 376 45.62 -54.71 43.20
N ILE A 377 45.71 -53.40 42.95
CA ILE A 377 45.34 -52.36 43.93
C ILE A 377 43.81 -52.17 43.91
N PRO A 378 43.08 -52.38 45.02
CA PRO A 378 41.61 -52.26 45.07
C PRO A 378 41.09 -50.93 44.54
N LYS A 379 41.85 -49.85 44.79
CA LYS A 379 41.57 -48.47 44.34
C LYS A 379 41.53 -48.33 42.81
N TYR A 380 42.32 -49.10 42.04
CA TYR A 380 42.34 -49.03 40.57
C TYR A 380 41.28 -49.93 39.93
N LYS A 381 40.92 -51.03 40.59
CA LYS A 381 39.75 -51.85 40.24
C LYS A 381 38.45 -51.05 40.45
N GLN A 382 38.38 -50.27 41.54
CA GLN A 382 37.33 -49.30 41.82
C GLN A 382 37.32 -48.15 40.81
N LEU A 383 38.48 -47.65 40.35
CA LEU A 383 38.57 -46.57 39.35
C LEU A 383 38.07 -46.98 37.96
N PHE A 384 38.30 -48.23 37.54
CA PHE A 384 37.73 -48.79 36.31
C PHE A 384 36.21 -48.99 36.43
N HIS A 385 35.74 -49.47 37.58
CA HIS A 385 34.32 -49.58 37.88
C HIS A 385 33.63 -48.20 37.95
N GLU A 386 34.27 -47.20 38.57
CA GLU A 386 33.81 -45.81 38.64
C GLU A 386 33.74 -45.13 37.28
N LYS A 387 34.65 -45.42 36.35
CA LYS A 387 34.57 -44.87 34.99
C LYS A 387 33.43 -45.48 34.16
N ILE A 388 33.08 -46.75 34.41
CA ILE A 388 31.91 -47.40 33.81
C ILE A 388 30.61 -46.86 34.44
N VAL A 389 30.59 -46.62 35.76
CA VAL A 389 29.45 -46.02 36.48
C VAL A 389 29.27 -44.52 36.17
N ALA A 390 30.36 -43.76 35.98
CA ALA A 390 30.33 -42.35 35.59
C ALA A 390 29.81 -42.14 34.17
N SER A 391 29.96 -43.12 33.28
CA SER A 391 29.33 -43.11 31.96
C SER A 391 27.80 -43.27 32.04
N ASN A 392 27.28 -43.95 33.08
CA ASN A 392 25.85 -44.15 33.32
C ASN A 392 25.19 -43.06 34.21
N LYS A 393 25.98 -42.17 34.84
CA LYS A 393 25.49 -41.01 35.63
C LYS A 393 25.31 -39.72 34.83
N LYS A 394 25.33 -39.76 33.49
CA LYS A 394 24.82 -38.67 32.63
C LYS A 394 23.27 -38.63 32.59
N ARG A 395 22.64 -38.58 33.76
CA ARG A 395 21.24 -38.20 33.93
C ARG A 395 21.13 -36.97 34.84
N ILE A 396 20.57 -35.93 34.24
CA ILE A 396 20.18 -34.60 34.70
C ILE A 396 19.82 -34.54 36.20
N THR A 397 20.41 -33.59 36.95
CA THR A 397 19.77 -32.81 38.03
C THR A 397 20.76 -31.84 38.70
N ASN A 398 20.54 -30.52 38.55
CA ASN A 398 20.97 -29.53 39.55
C ASN A 398 20.27 -28.17 39.36
N LEU A 399 18.99 -28.10 39.73
CA LEU A 399 18.26 -26.83 39.97
C LEU A 399 17.36 -26.91 41.24
N THR A 400 17.51 -27.97 42.05
CA THR A 400 16.60 -28.28 43.16
C THR A 400 16.76 -27.34 44.37
N GLY A 401 17.95 -26.78 44.60
CA GLY A 401 18.23 -25.91 45.74
C GLY A 401 17.73 -24.46 45.60
N LYS A 402 17.77 -23.91 44.39
CA LYS A 402 17.28 -22.54 44.09
C LYS A 402 15.76 -22.49 44.08
N VAL A 403 15.11 -23.50 43.49
CA VAL A 403 13.65 -23.62 43.44
C VAL A 403 13.05 -23.76 44.85
N LYS A 404 13.70 -24.55 45.73
CA LYS A 404 13.29 -24.70 47.13
C LYS A 404 13.41 -23.40 47.93
N PHE A 405 14.48 -22.64 47.72
CA PHE A 405 14.69 -21.33 48.37
C PHE A 405 13.66 -20.29 47.91
N LEU A 406 13.44 -20.17 46.60
CA LEU A 406 12.45 -19.24 46.05
C LEU A 406 11.00 -19.57 46.47
N LYS A 407 10.68 -20.85 46.70
CA LYS A 407 9.33 -21.27 47.13
C LYS A 407 8.96 -20.72 48.51
N ILE A 408 9.91 -20.68 49.45
CA ILE A 408 9.71 -20.11 50.78
C ILE A 408 9.68 -18.58 50.70
N CYS A 409 10.60 -17.97 49.93
CA CYS A 409 10.59 -16.52 49.72
C CYS A 409 9.26 -16.01 49.14
N LYS A 410 8.69 -16.77 48.19
CA LYS A 410 7.40 -16.46 47.59
C LYS A 410 6.24 -16.60 48.59
N HIS A 411 6.25 -17.63 49.44
CA HIS A 411 5.25 -17.78 50.49
C HIS A 411 5.27 -16.64 51.51
N VAL A 412 6.45 -16.14 51.89
CA VAL A 412 6.58 -14.98 52.79
C VAL A 412 6.03 -13.71 52.11
N SER A 413 6.34 -13.50 50.83
CA SER A 413 5.87 -12.35 50.05
C SER A 413 4.37 -12.39 49.76
N ASP A 414 3.79 -13.57 49.48
CA ASP A 414 2.36 -13.74 49.16
C ASP A 414 1.46 -13.52 50.39
N ASN A 415 2.01 -13.63 51.61
CA ASN A 415 1.30 -13.36 52.88
C ASN A 415 1.55 -11.94 53.44
N ASN A 416 2.05 -11.00 52.62
CA ASN A 416 2.36 -9.62 53.00
C ASN A 416 3.35 -9.43 54.17
N PHE A 417 4.22 -10.41 54.45
CA PHE A 417 5.30 -10.24 55.42
C PHE A 417 6.56 -9.66 54.77
N GLU A 418 7.32 -8.86 55.51
CA GLU A 418 8.58 -8.32 54.99
C GLU A 418 9.60 -9.45 54.76
N LEU A 419 10.20 -9.48 53.57
CA LEU A 419 11.19 -10.49 53.20
C LEU A 419 12.53 -10.23 53.88
N ASN A 420 12.71 -10.80 55.07
CA ASN A 420 13.93 -10.77 55.88
C ASN A 420 14.26 -12.17 56.43
N GLU A 421 15.46 -12.33 56.97
CA GLU A 421 15.98 -13.60 57.47
C GLU A 421 15.03 -14.25 58.51
N ALA A 422 14.56 -13.45 59.47
CA ALA A 422 13.68 -13.92 60.54
C ALA A 422 12.36 -14.50 60.01
N ASN A 423 11.69 -13.79 59.09
CA ASN A 423 10.42 -14.23 58.51
C ASN A 423 10.60 -15.43 57.55
N TYR A 424 11.71 -15.47 56.80
CA TYR A 424 12.04 -16.60 55.94
C TYR A 424 12.31 -17.88 56.74
N GLU A 425 13.13 -17.79 57.79
CA GLU A 425 13.48 -18.94 58.63
C GLU A 425 12.28 -19.45 59.41
N LYS A 426 11.42 -18.54 59.89
CA LYS A 426 10.15 -18.89 60.52
C LYS A 426 9.25 -19.67 59.57
N ALA A 427 9.03 -19.17 58.35
CA ALA A 427 8.24 -19.88 57.33
C ALA A 427 8.89 -21.21 56.93
N ARG A 428 10.22 -21.28 56.82
CA ARG A 428 10.96 -22.51 56.47
C ARG A 428 10.74 -23.62 57.50
N ILE A 429 10.70 -23.27 58.79
CA ILE A 429 10.55 -24.23 59.89
C ILE A 429 9.08 -24.59 60.09
N GLU A 430 8.21 -23.59 60.26
CA GLU A 430 6.80 -23.79 60.64
C GLU A 430 5.94 -24.34 59.50
N VAL A 431 6.18 -23.91 58.25
CA VAL A 431 5.35 -24.28 57.09
C VAL A 431 5.96 -25.40 56.26
N PHE A 432 7.30 -25.42 56.12
CA PHE A 432 7.99 -26.34 55.19
C PHE A 432 8.87 -27.40 55.87
N GLY A 433 8.87 -27.49 57.20
CA GLY A 433 9.48 -28.59 57.96
C GLY A 433 11.02 -28.59 58.05
N GLY A 434 11.69 -27.49 57.69
CA GLY A 434 13.10 -27.19 57.98
C GLY A 434 14.18 -28.04 57.29
N LYS A 435 14.18 -29.37 57.46
CA LYS A 435 15.34 -30.24 57.20
C LYS A 435 15.72 -30.42 55.72
N SER A 436 14.86 -30.02 54.78
CA SER A 436 15.01 -30.28 53.33
C SER A 436 15.17 -29.03 52.46
N PHE A 437 15.28 -27.83 53.06
CA PHE A 437 15.27 -26.53 52.39
C PHE A 437 16.51 -25.68 52.72
N THR A 438 16.95 -24.86 51.76
CA THR A 438 18.14 -24.00 51.87
C THR A 438 17.91 -22.91 52.94
N LEU A 439 18.91 -22.70 53.81
CA LEU A 439 18.95 -21.61 54.79
C LEU A 439 19.00 -20.24 54.11
N TRP A 440 18.55 -19.18 54.81
CA TRP A 440 18.54 -17.81 54.31
C TRP A 440 19.92 -17.38 53.80
N ASP A 441 20.94 -17.36 54.65
CA ASP A 441 22.29 -16.89 54.29
C ASP A 441 22.87 -17.67 53.12
N THR A 442 22.74 -19.00 53.16
CA THR A 442 23.30 -19.86 52.12
C THR A 442 22.55 -19.68 50.79
N GLY A 443 21.25 -19.41 50.79
CA GLY A 443 20.49 -19.21 49.56
C GLY A 443 20.61 -17.78 49.01
N PHE A 444 20.58 -16.79 49.89
CA PHE A 444 20.68 -15.37 49.57
C PHE A 444 22.08 -15.00 49.07
N GLU A 445 23.13 -15.55 49.67
CA GLU A 445 24.50 -15.37 49.20
C GLU A 445 24.77 -16.17 47.92
N LYS A 446 24.49 -17.48 47.93
CA LYS A 446 24.88 -18.39 46.83
C LYS A 446 24.13 -18.12 45.53
N TYR A 447 22.85 -17.77 45.61
CA TYR A 447 22.03 -17.57 44.41
C TYR A 447 21.84 -16.09 44.05
N PHE A 448 21.89 -15.18 45.04
CA PHE A 448 21.58 -13.77 44.84
C PHE A 448 22.69 -12.80 45.28
N ARG A 449 23.86 -13.32 45.73
CA ARG A 449 25.03 -12.53 46.17
C ARG A 449 24.66 -11.39 47.13
N ASN A 450 23.75 -11.65 48.06
CA ASN A 450 23.26 -10.69 49.05
C ASN A 450 22.56 -9.44 48.47
N SER A 451 22.08 -9.50 47.21
CA SER A 451 21.32 -8.42 46.58
C SER A 451 19.82 -8.63 46.79
N LYS A 452 19.21 -7.83 47.67
CA LYS A 452 17.75 -7.83 47.91
C LYS A 452 16.98 -7.52 46.62
N ASN A 453 17.52 -6.63 45.78
CA ASN A 453 16.95 -6.28 44.47
C ASN A 453 16.99 -7.45 43.48
N SER A 454 18.05 -8.25 43.46
CA SER A 454 18.14 -9.43 42.58
C SER A 454 17.21 -10.57 43.02
N LEU A 455 16.92 -10.67 44.32
CA LEU A 455 15.93 -11.60 44.86
C LEU A 455 14.49 -11.15 44.53
N LEU A 456 14.18 -9.86 44.75
CA LEU A 456 12.90 -9.23 44.37
C LEU A 456 12.64 -9.34 42.85
N PHE A 457 13.68 -9.14 42.04
CA PHE A 457 13.67 -9.33 40.59
C PHE A 457 13.25 -10.74 40.19
N GLU A 458 13.78 -11.78 40.84
CA GLU A 458 13.47 -13.17 40.52
C GLU A 458 12.11 -13.63 41.08
N LEU A 459 11.60 -12.98 42.12
CA LEU A 459 10.27 -13.20 42.70
C LEU A 459 9.14 -12.56 41.88
N ASN A 460 9.31 -11.31 41.43
CA ASN A 460 8.21 -10.51 40.85
C ASN A 460 8.14 -10.56 39.31
N LYS A 461 9.28 -10.65 38.59
CA LYS A 461 9.34 -10.71 37.11
C LYS A 461 8.56 -9.59 36.38
N ASN A 462 8.40 -8.39 36.95
CA ASN A 462 7.74 -7.20 36.37
C ASN A 462 8.07 -5.92 37.17
N HIS A 463 7.89 -4.75 36.55
CA HIS A 463 7.83 -3.46 37.25
C HIS A 463 6.39 -3.18 37.66
N LYS A 464 6.18 -2.81 38.91
CA LYS A 464 4.87 -2.43 39.44
C LYS A 464 4.76 -0.93 39.64
N VAL A 465 3.56 -0.39 39.40
CA VAL A 465 3.22 0.97 39.79
C VAL A 465 3.13 1.03 41.31
N VAL A 466 3.87 1.93 41.96
CA VAL A 466 3.81 2.14 43.41
C VAL A 466 2.72 3.12 43.76
N ARG A 467 2.70 4.27 43.06
CA ARG A 467 1.69 5.31 43.23
C ARG A 467 1.66 6.24 42.02
N LYS A 468 0.53 6.93 41.84
CA LYS A 468 0.35 8.03 40.89
C LYS A 468 0.01 9.32 41.65
N GLU A 469 0.59 10.43 41.23
CA GLU A 469 0.40 11.76 41.81
C GLU A 469 -0.07 12.71 40.69
N PHE A 470 -1.25 13.30 40.84
CA PHE A 470 -1.72 14.34 39.91
C PHE A 470 -1.03 15.65 40.27
N LEU A 471 -0.31 16.24 39.32
CA LEU A 471 0.40 17.50 39.53
C LEU A 471 -0.52 18.67 39.16
N ASN A 472 -0.52 19.72 39.99
CA ASN A 472 -1.28 20.96 39.73
C ASN A 472 -0.59 21.90 38.73
N GLU A 473 0.56 21.51 38.18
CA GLU A 473 1.32 22.24 37.16
C GLU A 473 0.96 21.77 35.74
N SER A 474 1.11 22.66 34.76
CA SER A 474 0.96 22.33 33.34
C SER A 474 2.28 22.60 32.63
N GLU A 475 2.78 21.63 31.87
CA GLU A 475 4.05 21.75 31.15
C GLU A 475 3.89 21.43 29.66
N ASP A 476 4.88 21.83 28.88
CA ASP A 476 5.01 21.42 27.48
C ASP A 476 5.35 19.94 27.39
N VAL A 477 4.65 19.23 26.50
CA VAL A 477 4.83 17.78 26.33
C VAL A 477 5.24 17.43 24.89
N TYR A 478 5.89 16.28 24.76
CA TYR A 478 6.67 15.82 23.63
C TYR A 478 6.34 14.36 23.32
N ASP A 479 6.54 13.96 22.07
CA ASP A 479 6.44 12.56 21.62
C ASP A 479 7.43 12.32 20.47
N LEU A 480 7.66 11.05 20.15
CA LEU A 480 8.46 10.60 19.01
C LEU A 480 7.68 9.57 18.21
N THR A 481 8.18 9.14 17.06
CA THR A 481 7.52 8.19 16.16
C THR A 481 8.38 6.94 15.95
N ILE A 482 7.79 5.76 16.14
CA ILE A 482 8.39 4.45 15.84
C ILE A 482 7.53 3.76 14.80
N ASP A 483 8.14 3.49 13.65
CA ASP A 483 7.49 2.80 12.54
C ASP A 483 7.21 1.32 12.87
N LYS A 484 6.12 0.77 12.31
CA LYS A 484 5.62 -0.61 12.42
C LYS A 484 5.06 -1.05 13.79
N THR A 485 5.73 -0.75 14.89
CA THR A 485 5.36 -1.31 16.21
C THR A 485 4.65 -0.33 17.13
N HIS A 486 4.76 0.98 16.87
CA HIS A 486 4.04 2.04 17.58
C HIS A 486 4.20 2.02 19.11
N ASN A 487 5.37 1.59 19.60
CA ASN A 487 5.75 1.65 21.01
C ASN A 487 7.27 1.75 21.16
N PHE A 488 7.73 2.30 22.28
CA PHE A 488 9.15 2.45 22.58
C PHE A 488 9.44 2.29 24.07
N SER A 489 10.71 2.11 24.40
CA SER A 489 11.18 1.98 25.79
C SER A 489 11.66 3.29 26.40
N LEU A 490 11.22 3.57 27.62
CA LEU A 490 11.77 4.63 28.46
C LEU A 490 13.01 4.16 29.22
N ALA A 491 13.88 5.10 29.60
CA ALA A 491 15.03 4.82 30.47
C ALA A 491 14.60 4.25 31.83
N ALA A 492 13.37 4.56 32.26
CA ALA A 492 12.71 4.02 33.45
C ALA A 492 12.48 2.49 33.41
N GLY A 493 12.81 1.80 32.30
CA GLY A 493 12.78 0.35 32.20
C GLY A 493 11.43 -0.24 31.81
N ILE A 494 10.57 0.52 31.15
CA ILE A 494 9.23 0.09 30.72
C ILE A 494 8.93 0.48 29.26
N PHE A 495 7.93 -0.17 28.66
CA PHE A 495 7.42 0.16 27.33
C PHE A 495 6.14 1.01 27.37
N VAL A 496 6.07 1.96 26.46
CA VAL A 496 4.99 2.95 26.34
C VAL A 496 4.57 3.14 24.90
N HIS A 497 3.34 3.62 24.69
CA HIS A 497 2.75 3.81 23.37
C HIS A 497 3.28 5.06 22.65
N ASN A 498 3.17 5.07 21.32
CA ASN A 498 3.60 6.11 20.39
C ASN A 498 2.41 6.66 19.57
N SER A 499 2.39 7.94 19.17
CA SER A 499 1.35 8.48 18.26
C SER A 499 1.69 8.37 16.74
N ILE A 500 0.78 7.80 15.92
CA ILE A 500 0.87 7.74 14.44
C ILE A 500 -0.44 8.13 13.71
N ASP A 501 -0.29 8.64 12.48
CA ASP A 501 -1.35 8.91 11.48
C ASP A 501 -2.10 7.63 11.07
N GLY A 502 -3.42 7.59 11.30
CA GLY A 502 -4.30 6.48 10.93
C GLY A 502 -4.97 5.78 12.12
N ASP A 503 -4.60 6.13 13.35
CA ASP A 503 -5.30 5.65 14.54
C ASP A 503 -6.73 6.22 14.60
N GLY A 504 -7.67 5.38 15.06
CA GLY A 504 -8.97 5.86 15.50
C GLY A 504 -8.80 6.94 16.57
N ALA A 505 -9.78 7.84 16.69
CA ALA A 505 -9.69 8.90 17.70
C ALA A 505 -9.45 8.32 19.10
N ALA A 506 -8.67 9.02 19.93
CA ALA A 506 -8.47 8.67 21.34
C ALA A 506 -9.82 8.44 22.03
N ALA A 507 -9.88 7.67 23.13
CA ALA A 507 -11.17 7.40 23.78
C ALA A 507 -11.94 8.69 24.12
N ALA A 508 -13.27 8.65 24.11
CA ALA A 508 -14.14 9.82 24.34
C ALA A 508 -13.83 10.59 25.64
N ARG A 509 -13.25 9.92 26.65
CA ARG A 509 -12.80 10.53 27.92
C ARG A 509 -11.64 11.52 27.76
N TYR A 510 -10.94 11.54 26.64
CA TYR A 510 -9.76 12.39 26.42
C TYR A 510 -9.92 13.38 25.30
N THR A 511 -10.73 13.06 24.32
CA THR A 511 -11.12 14.06 23.33
C THR A 511 -12.12 15.01 23.96
N GLU A 512 -12.12 16.22 23.44
CA GLU A 512 -12.99 17.32 23.78
C GLU A 512 -13.64 17.81 22.49
N CYS A 513 -14.85 18.33 22.57
CA CYS A 513 -15.56 18.85 21.43
C CYS A 513 -16.44 20.04 21.81
N ARG A 514 -16.87 20.77 20.78
CA ARG A 514 -17.92 21.79 20.82
C ARG A 514 -18.55 21.91 19.42
N LEU A 515 -19.67 22.62 19.28
CA LEU A 515 -20.25 22.87 17.95
C LEU A 515 -19.35 23.78 17.12
N THR A 516 -19.29 23.60 15.81
CA THR A 516 -18.79 24.67 14.93
C THR A 516 -19.85 25.76 14.77
N LYS A 517 -19.46 26.94 14.27
CA LYS A 517 -20.43 27.99 13.93
C LYS A 517 -21.51 27.49 12.96
N LEU A 518 -21.12 26.63 12.02
CA LEU A 518 -22.05 26.02 11.07
C LEU A 518 -22.97 24.99 11.74
N GLY A 519 -22.42 24.15 12.62
CA GLY A 519 -23.21 23.17 13.39
C GLY A 519 -24.24 23.84 14.30
N GLU A 520 -23.92 25.01 14.86
CA GLU A 520 -24.85 25.82 15.64
C GLU A 520 -25.98 26.42 14.78
N GLU A 521 -25.66 26.87 13.57
CA GLU A 521 -26.64 27.45 12.63
C GLU A 521 -27.70 26.41 12.18
N LEU A 522 -27.36 25.11 12.16
CA LEU A 522 -28.32 24.02 11.87
C LEU A 522 -29.47 23.93 12.88
N LEU A 523 -29.25 24.41 14.11
CA LEU A 523 -30.20 24.37 15.22
C LEU A 523 -30.89 25.72 15.44
N ARG A 524 -30.67 26.69 14.56
CA ARG A 524 -31.26 28.03 14.66
C ARG A 524 -32.78 27.94 14.67
N ASP A 525 -33.40 28.69 15.58
CA ASP A 525 -34.86 28.80 15.77
C ASP A 525 -35.59 27.52 16.23
N ILE A 526 -34.87 26.48 16.66
CA ILE A 526 -35.49 25.21 17.09
C ILE A 526 -36.46 25.34 18.27
N ASP A 527 -36.24 26.33 19.16
CA ASP A 527 -37.10 26.60 20.33
C ASP A 527 -38.40 27.37 19.96
N LYS A 528 -38.61 27.71 18.69
CA LYS A 528 -39.77 28.48 18.19
C LYS A 528 -40.84 27.59 17.52
N ASP A 529 -40.99 26.36 18.00
CA ASP A 529 -41.92 25.37 17.45
C ASP A 529 -41.78 25.20 15.92
N THR A 530 -40.55 25.19 15.43
CA THR A 530 -40.26 25.09 13.99
C THR A 530 -40.29 23.67 13.45
N VAL A 531 -40.16 22.67 14.33
CA VAL A 531 -40.06 21.24 13.99
C VAL A 531 -40.81 20.41 15.02
N ASN A 532 -41.25 19.22 14.63
CA ASN A 532 -41.96 18.31 15.54
C ASN A 532 -40.97 17.59 16.46
N PHE A 533 -41.38 17.40 17.70
CA PHE A 533 -40.70 16.61 18.69
C PHE A 533 -41.44 15.28 18.89
N VAL A 534 -40.68 14.22 19.13
CA VAL A 534 -41.18 12.90 19.49
C VAL A 534 -40.55 12.47 20.80
N ASP A 535 -41.26 11.64 21.55
CA ASP A 535 -40.72 11.07 22.77
C ASP A 535 -39.50 10.20 22.46
N ASN A 536 -38.51 10.22 23.34
CA ASN A 536 -37.33 9.38 23.28
C ASN A 536 -37.68 7.90 23.56
N TYR A 537 -36.67 7.03 23.57
CA TYR A 537 -36.88 5.58 23.70
C TYR A 537 -37.54 5.13 25.03
N ASP A 538 -37.50 5.95 26.09
CA ASP A 538 -38.08 5.64 27.41
C ASP A 538 -39.21 6.61 27.83
N GLY A 539 -39.60 7.55 26.97
CA GLY A 539 -40.68 8.51 27.21
C GLY A 539 -40.35 9.60 28.23
N THR A 540 -39.10 9.74 28.68
CA THR A 540 -38.72 10.72 29.72
C THR A 540 -38.31 12.08 29.15
N THR A 541 -37.84 12.13 27.90
CA THR A 541 -37.43 13.36 27.21
C THR A 541 -37.92 13.35 25.77
N GLN A 542 -37.84 14.50 25.09
CA GLN A 542 -38.23 14.62 23.69
C GLN A 542 -37.03 14.91 22.79
N GLU A 543 -37.06 14.36 21.58
CA GLU A 543 -36.07 14.61 20.53
C GLU A 543 -36.72 15.16 19.25
N PRO A 544 -36.01 16.04 18.50
CA PRO A 544 -36.54 16.58 17.26
C PRO A 544 -36.54 15.53 16.15
N THR A 545 -37.66 15.43 15.43
CA THR A 545 -37.79 14.54 14.27
C THR A 545 -36.84 14.92 13.14
N VAL A 546 -36.71 16.23 12.88
CA VAL A 546 -35.78 16.85 11.91
C VAL A 546 -35.26 18.17 12.48
N LEU A 547 -34.16 18.68 11.95
CA LEU A 547 -33.64 20.00 12.31
C LEU A 547 -34.19 21.11 11.40
N PRO A 548 -34.32 22.36 11.89
CA PRO A 548 -34.72 23.51 11.08
C PRO A 548 -33.77 23.78 9.89
N SER A 549 -32.51 23.38 10.05
CA SER A 549 -31.42 23.33 9.05
C SER A 549 -31.55 24.36 7.91
N PRO A 550 -30.88 25.51 7.99
CA PRO A 550 -30.96 26.52 6.94
C PRO A 550 -30.15 26.20 5.69
N LEU A 551 -29.40 25.08 5.69
CA LEU A 551 -28.59 24.63 4.57
C LEU A 551 -28.96 23.21 4.12
N PRO A 552 -28.79 22.88 2.83
CA PRO A 552 -29.08 21.56 2.27
C PRO A 552 -27.99 20.54 2.65
N GLN A 553 -27.95 20.16 3.92
CA GLN A 553 -26.86 19.37 4.51
C GLN A 553 -26.65 18.00 3.83
N LEU A 554 -27.70 17.42 3.25
CA LEU A 554 -27.65 16.13 2.54
C LEU A 554 -26.62 16.15 1.41
N LEU A 555 -26.63 17.21 0.61
CA LEU A 555 -25.70 17.40 -0.51
C LEU A 555 -24.42 18.09 -0.07
N LEU A 556 -24.50 18.98 0.92
CA LEU A 556 -23.37 19.78 1.38
C LEU A 556 -22.22 18.91 1.92
N ASN A 557 -22.53 17.98 2.81
CA ASN A 557 -21.54 17.06 3.40
C ASN A 557 -21.65 15.63 2.89
N GLY A 558 -22.73 15.29 2.17
CA GLY A 558 -22.98 13.93 1.73
C GLY A 558 -23.38 13.00 2.88
N SER A 559 -23.67 11.75 2.55
CA SER A 559 -24.03 10.73 3.52
C SER A 559 -23.64 9.36 2.99
N LEU A 560 -23.13 8.51 3.88
CA LEU A 560 -22.84 7.11 3.59
C LEU A 560 -23.56 6.25 4.61
N GLY A 561 -24.40 5.32 4.16
CA GLY A 561 -25.19 4.45 5.04
C GLY A 561 -25.52 3.12 4.37
N ILE A 562 -25.42 2.05 5.15
CA ILE A 562 -25.85 0.72 4.76
C ILE A 562 -27.04 0.37 5.65
N ALA A 563 -28.15 0.00 5.02
CA ALA A 563 -29.38 -0.43 5.68
C ALA A 563 -29.72 -1.87 5.29
N VAL A 564 -30.80 -2.43 5.82
CA VAL A 564 -31.24 -3.79 5.47
C VAL A 564 -31.73 -3.78 4.02
N GLY A 565 -30.96 -4.39 3.11
CA GLY A 565 -31.31 -4.48 1.68
C GLY A 565 -31.14 -3.20 0.86
N MET A 566 -30.63 -2.11 1.46
CA MET A 566 -30.44 -0.82 0.81
C MET A 566 -29.13 -0.16 1.22
N ALA A 567 -28.62 0.75 0.40
CA ALA A 567 -27.47 1.58 0.73
C ALA A 567 -27.67 2.99 0.19
N THR A 568 -27.08 3.98 0.84
CA THR A 568 -27.00 5.38 0.38
C THR A 568 -25.54 5.78 0.34
N ASN A 569 -25.15 6.47 -0.73
CA ASN A 569 -23.79 6.96 -0.92
C ASN A 569 -23.83 8.26 -1.71
N ILE A 570 -23.80 9.37 -0.98
CA ILE A 570 -24.01 10.72 -1.49
C ILE A 570 -22.72 11.50 -1.26
N PRO A 571 -22.13 12.11 -2.31
CA PRO A 571 -20.89 12.86 -2.19
C PRO A 571 -21.15 14.30 -1.71
N PRO A 572 -20.16 14.93 -1.08
CA PRO A 572 -20.23 16.35 -0.69
C PRO A 572 -20.19 17.29 -1.90
N HIS A 573 -20.71 18.51 -1.71
CA HIS A 573 -20.82 19.56 -2.72
C HIS A 573 -20.40 20.91 -2.15
N ASN A 574 -20.13 21.87 -3.04
CA ASN A 574 -19.78 23.22 -2.65
C ASN A 574 -21.03 24.04 -2.25
N LEU A 575 -20.94 24.76 -1.13
CA LEU A 575 -22.02 25.59 -0.58
C LEU A 575 -22.47 26.68 -1.55
N THR A 576 -21.53 27.39 -2.18
CA THR A 576 -21.87 28.53 -3.05
C THR A 576 -22.62 28.07 -4.29
N GLU A 577 -22.21 26.95 -4.88
CA GLU A 577 -22.86 26.34 -6.04
C GLU A 577 -24.27 25.83 -5.70
N LEU A 578 -24.45 25.21 -4.54
CA LEU A 578 -25.78 24.76 -4.08
C LEU A 578 -26.72 25.93 -3.80
N ILE A 579 -26.23 27.00 -3.18
CA ILE A 579 -27.04 28.21 -2.92
C ILE A 579 -27.47 28.87 -4.23
N ASP A 580 -26.58 28.94 -5.22
CA ASP A 580 -26.91 29.50 -6.54
C ASP A 580 -27.97 28.64 -7.26
N ALA A 581 -27.86 27.32 -7.17
CA ALA A 581 -28.86 26.39 -7.70
C ALA A 581 -30.22 26.51 -6.99
N ILE A 582 -30.24 26.62 -5.66
CA ILE A 582 -31.48 26.83 -4.88
C ILE A 582 -32.11 28.17 -5.23
N THR A 583 -31.30 29.23 -5.35
CA THR A 583 -31.77 30.57 -5.73
C THR A 583 -32.40 30.55 -7.11
N HIS A 584 -31.82 29.79 -8.05
CA HIS A 584 -32.41 29.57 -9.36
C HIS A 584 -33.74 28.80 -9.28
N LEU A 585 -33.82 27.72 -8.50
CA LEU A 585 -35.06 26.94 -8.31
C LEU A 585 -36.19 27.74 -7.67
N LEU A 586 -35.88 28.67 -6.75
CA LEU A 586 -36.87 29.54 -6.14
C LEU A 586 -37.58 30.43 -7.17
N ALA A 587 -36.83 30.89 -8.18
CA ALA A 587 -37.33 31.67 -9.31
C ALA A 587 -37.98 30.79 -10.39
N ASN A 588 -37.40 29.61 -10.67
CA ASN A 588 -37.84 28.67 -11.70
C ASN A 588 -38.10 27.27 -11.11
N PRO A 589 -39.30 27.00 -10.53
CA PRO A 589 -39.58 25.74 -9.83
C PRO A 589 -39.60 24.48 -10.71
N LYS A 590 -39.63 24.64 -12.04
CA LYS A 590 -39.65 23.53 -13.01
C LYS A 590 -38.28 23.21 -13.61
N ALA A 591 -37.21 23.84 -13.11
CA ALA A 591 -35.86 23.60 -13.62
C ALA A 591 -35.45 22.13 -13.39
N GLU A 592 -34.86 21.52 -14.41
CA GLU A 592 -34.39 20.14 -14.36
C GLU A 592 -32.93 20.06 -13.91
N THR A 593 -32.44 18.85 -13.59
CA THR A 593 -31.05 18.64 -13.17
C THR A 593 -30.04 19.21 -14.18
N SER A 594 -30.30 19.14 -15.48
CA SER A 594 -29.47 19.74 -16.53
C SER A 594 -29.31 21.26 -16.39
N ASP A 595 -30.37 21.97 -15.98
CA ASP A 595 -30.34 23.42 -15.77
C ASP A 595 -29.55 23.77 -14.52
N LEU A 596 -29.67 22.95 -13.46
CA LEU A 596 -28.94 23.14 -12.21
C LEU A 596 -27.43 22.94 -12.38
N PHE A 597 -27.01 22.10 -13.33
CA PHE A 597 -25.60 21.87 -13.65
C PHE A 597 -24.89 23.06 -14.33
N GLN A 598 -25.62 24.14 -14.63
CA GLN A 598 -25.02 25.44 -14.97
C GLN A 598 -24.38 26.11 -13.75
N PHE A 599 -24.88 25.80 -12.55
CA PHE A 599 -24.41 26.33 -11.27
C PHE A 599 -23.61 25.29 -10.48
N VAL A 600 -24.11 24.05 -10.42
CA VAL A 600 -23.44 22.91 -9.76
C VAL A 600 -22.52 22.21 -10.75
N GLN A 601 -21.20 22.33 -10.56
CA GLN A 601 -20.25 21.71 -11.47
C GLN A 601 -20.12 20.19 -11.26
N GLY A 602 -20.54 19.72 -10.08
CA GLY A 602 -20.49 18.32 -9.63
C GLY A 602 -20.00 18.22 -8.17
N PRO A 603 -19.68 16.99 -7.69
CA PRO A 603 -19.14 16.77 -6.35
C PRO A 603 -17.90 17.61 -6.04
N ASP A 604 -17.81 18.13 -4.82
CA ASP A 604 -16.63 18.83 -4.31
C ASP A 604 -16.14 18.13 -3.04
N PHE A 605 -15.07 17.36 -3.17
CA PHE A 605 -14.56 16.50 -2.11
C PHE A 605 -13.64 17.26 -1.16
N PRO A 606 -13.65 16.93 0.15
CA PRO A 606 -12.77 17.55 1.13
C PRO A 606 -11.27 17.40 0.78
N THR A 607 -10.90 16.26 0.18
CA THR A 607 -9.52 15.92 -0.21
C THR A 607 -9.10 16.49 -1.57
N GLY A 608 -10.00 17.19 -2.29
CA GLY A 608 -9.73 17.72 -3.63
C GLY A 608 -9.85 16.66 -4.72
N GLY A 609 -8.83 16.54 -5.56
CA GLY A 609 -8.74 15.59 -6.67
C GLY A 609 -9.38 16.08 -7.97
N ILE A 610 -9.45 15.18 -8.93
CA ILE A 610 -9.97 15.42 -10.28
C ILE A 610 -11.13 14.47 -10.56
N ILE A 611 -12.24 15.02 -11.06
CA ILE A 611 -13.38 14.25 -11.57
C ILE A 611 -13.54 14.44 -13.08
N TYR A 612 -14.04 13.41 -13.74
CA TYR A 612 -14.16 13.33 -15.20
C TYR A 612 -15.62 13.13 -15.64
N ASP A 613 -15.86 13.39 -16.92
CA ASP A 613 -17.13 13.14 -17.63
C ASP A 613 -18.35 13.89 -17.05
N GLN A 614 -18.43 15.19 -17.36
CA GLN A 614 -19.57 16.02 -16.93
C GLN A 614 -20.91 15.55 -17.51
N LYS A 615 -20.92 14.94 -18.71
CA LYS A 615 -22.16 14.46 -19.32
C LYS A 615 -22.71 13.25 -18.58
N GLU A 616 -21.84 12.30 -18.23
CA GLU A 616 -22.23 11.13 -17.43
C GLU A 616 -22.71 11.55 -16.03
N MET A 617 -22.08 12.58 -15.43
CA MET A 617 -22.53 13.14 -14.15
C MET A 617 -23.97 13.70 -14.22
N ILE A 618 -24.31 14.47 -15.25
CA ILE A 618 -25.69 15.01 -15.39
C ILE A 618 -26.71 13.85 -15.41
N THR A 619 -26.47 12.82 -16.22
CA THR A 619 -27.35 11.63 -16.28
C THR A 619 -27.43 10.93 -14.92
N THR A 620 -26.28 10.77 -14.25
CA THR A 620 -26.16 10.11 -12.94
C THR A 620 -26.96 10.86 -11.86
N TYR A 621 -26.91 12.19 -11.83
CA TYR A 621 -27.69 13.01 -10.89
C TYR A 621 -29.16 13.13 -11.26
N SER A 622 -29.52 13.03 -12.55
CA SER A 622 -30.92 12.96 -12.98
C SER A 622 -31.58 11.64 -12.55
N GLN A 623 -30.84 10.53 -12.61
CA GLN A 623 -31.33 9.21 -12.19
C GLN A 623 -31.17 8.93 -10.69
N GLY A 624 -30.39 9.74 -9.98
CA GLY A 624 -30.05 9.54 -8.56
C GLY A 624 -29.06 8.40 -8.29
N LYS A 625 -28.62 7.67 -9.32
CA LYS A 625 -27.67 6.56 -9.23
C LYS A 625 -26.72 6.53 -10.41
N GLY A 626 -25.46 6.20 -10.16
CA GLY A 626 -24.45 6.06 -11.22
C GLY A 626 -23.01 6.07 -10.71
N SER A 627 -22.06 6.13 -11.63
CA SER A 627 -20.62 6.14 -11.32
C SER A 627 -19.99 7.50 -11.60
N ILE A 628 -19.08 7.91 -10.73
CA ILE A 628 -18.26 9.12 -10.89
C ILE A 628 -16.81 8.71 -10.73
N ILE A 629 -16.00 8.91 -11.77
CA ILE A 629 -14.57 8.56 -11.73
C ILE A 629 -13.81 9.68 -11.00
N MET A 630 -13.13 9.33 -9.91
CA MET A 630 -12.23 10.21 -9.17
C MET A 630 -10.77 9.82 -9.42
N ARG A 631 -9.90 10.82 -9.52
CA ARG A 631 -8.46 10.62 -9.68
C ARG A 631 -7.70 11.57 -8.74
N GLY A 632 -6.66 11.06 -8.10
CA GLY A 632 -5.72 11.86 -7.33
C GLY A 632 -4.91 12.80 -8.22
N LYS A 633 -4.41 13.89 -7.65
CA LYS A 633 -3.56 14.84 -8.36
C LYS A 633 -2.10 14.42 -8.22
N ALA A 634 -1.45 14.17 -9.35
CA ALA A 634 -0.03 13.86 -9.42
C ALA A 634 0.65 14.71 -10.49
N GLU A 635 1.85 15.19 -10.18
CA GLU A 635 2.68 16.00 -11.07
C GLU A 635 4.04 15.32 -11.28
N ILE A 636 4.58 15.40 -12.49
CA ILE A 636 5.91 14.88 -12.81
C ILE A 636 6.89 16.04 -12.70
N THR A 637 7.96 15.84 -11.95
CA THR A 637 9.02 16.82 -11.71
C THR A 637 10.37 16.19 -11.98
N GLU A 638 11.31 16.98 -12.51
CA GLU A 638 12.67 16.53 -12.75
C GLU A 638 13.57 16.96 -11.58
N LYS A 639 14.35 16.03 -11.04
CA LYS A 639 15.34 16.35 -10.00
C LYS A 639 16.59 16.99 -10.59
N LYS A 640 17.36 17.67 -9.71
CA LYS A 640 18.67 18.26 -10.04
C LYS A 640 19.71 17.27 -10.58
N ASP A 641 19.55 15.96 -10.34
CA ASP A 641 20.40 14.88 -10.85
C ASP A 641 19.92 14.27 -12.19
N GLY A 642 18.91 14.90 -12.82
CA GLY A 642 18.32 14.49 -14.11
C GLY A 642 17.48 13.22 -14.02
N ALA A 643 16.89 12.93 -12.86
CA ALA A 643 16.00 11.79 -12.65
C ALA A 643 14.57 12.27 -12.44
N ASP A 644 13.61 11.66 -13.14
CA ASP A 644 12.20 11.97 -13.02
C ASP A 644 11.60 11.48 -11.70
N GLN A 645 10.64 12.25 -11.20
CA GLN A 645 9.93 11.99 -9.96
C GLN A 645 8.43 12.28 -10.14
N ILE A 646 7.58 11.40 -9.63
CA ILE A 646 6.13 11.63 -9.55
C ILE A 646 5.82 12.11 -8.13
N VAL A 647 5.14 13.25 -8.02
CA VAL A 647 4.71 13.84 -6.76
C VAL A 647 3.18 13.84 -6.70
N ILE A 648 2.62 13.07 -5.77
CA ILE A 648 1.19 12.99 -5.51
C ILE A 648 0.84 14.00 -4.41
N THR A 649 -0.03 14.96 -4.73
CA THR A 649 -0.43 16.06 -3.85
C THR A 649 -1.84 15.89 -3.28
N GLU A 650 -2.71 15.17 -4.00
CA GLU A 650 -4.11 14.94 -3.59
C GLU A 650 -4.51 13.48 -3.88
N ILE A 651 -5.28 12.86 -2.98
CA ILE A 651 -5.79 11.49 -3.12
C ILE A 651 -7.32 11.52 -3.28
N PRO A 652 -7.91 10.50 -3.94
CA PRO A 652 -9.36 10.39 -4.04
C PRO A 652 -10.05 10.31 -2.67
N TYR A 653 -11.31 10.72 -2.64
CA TYR A 653 -12.13 10.70 -1.43
C TYR A 653 -12.29 9.27 -0.87
N GLN A 654 -12.27 9.15 0.46
CA GLN A 654 -12.32 7.86 1.19
C GLN A 654 -11.20 6.88 0.79
N VAL A 655 -9.99 7.40 0.57
CA VAL A 655 -8.77 6.60 0.41
C VAL A 655 -7.83 6.94 1.57
N VAL A 656 -7.33 5.92 2.26
CA VAL A 656 -6.36 6.08 3.34
C VAL A 656 -4.96 6.08 2.72
N LYS A 657 -4.16 7.11 3.03
CA LYS A 657 -2.81 7.30 2.47
C LYS A 657 -1.89 6.11 2.74
N SER A 658 -1.86 5.58 3.97
CA SER A 658 -1.02 4.45 4.35
C SER A 658 -1.31 3.22 3.49
N ASN A 659 -2.59 2.86 3.33
CA ASN A 659 -3.02 1.74 2.50
C ASN A 659 -2.62 1.95 1.03
N LEU A 660 -2.73 3.17 0.51
CA LEU A 660 -2.33 3.48 -0.86
C LEU A 660 -0.82 3.27 -1.07
N VAL A 661 0.01 3.73 -0.14
CA VAL A 661 1.47 3.55 -0.19
C VAL A 661 1.83 2.06 -0.07
N GLU A 662 1.13 1.31 0.78
CA GLU A 662 1.30 -0.13 0.91
C GLU A 662 0.92 -0.89 -0.37
N GLU A 663 -0.22 -0.55 -0.99
CA GLU A 663 -0.63 -1.09 -2.30
C GLU A 663 0.44 -0.85 -3.37
N MET A 664 0.99 0.37 -3.44
CA MET A 664 2.07 0.70 -4.37
C MET A 664 3.32 -0.13 -4.11
N ALA A 665 3.73 -0.27 -2.85
CA ALA A 665 4.90 -1.06 -2.47
C ALA A 665 4.73 -2.55 -2.80
N ASN A 666 3.54 -3.10 -2.58
CA ASN A 666 3.20 -4.48 -2.93
C ASN A 666 3.26 -4.70 -4.44
N LEU A 667 2.68 -3.79 -5.24
CA LEU A 667 2.72 -3.88 -6.71
C LEU A 667 4.15 -3.81 -7.28
N VAL A 668 5.04 -3.05 -6.64
CA VAL A 668 6.47 -3.01 -7.00
C VAL A 668 7.17 -4.32 -6.61
N THR A 669 6.86 -4.86 -5.43
CA THR A 669 7.43 -6.11 -4.93
C THR A 669 7.01 -7.32 -5.78
N GLU A 670 5.74 -7.36 -6.20
CA GLU A 670 5.18 -8.37 -7.10
C GLU A 670 5.62 -8.21 -8.56
N LYS A 671 6.41 -7.17 -8.88
CA LYS A 671 6.83 -6.80 -10.25
C LYS A 671 5.68 -6.54 -11.21
N ARG A 672 4.51 -6.15 -10.71
CA ARG A 672 3.38 -5.69 -11.54
C ARG A 672 3.62 -4.28 -12.07
N ILE A 673 4.29 -3.44 -11.28
CA ILE A 673 4.77 -2.12 -11.70
C ILE A 673 6.30 -2.11 -11.67
N GLU A 674 6.90 -1.95 -12.85
CA GLU A 674 8.34 -1.76 -13.00
C GLU A 674 8.66 -0.28 -13.26
N GLY A 675 9.88 0.14 -12.93
CA GLY A 675 10.35 1.52 -13.13
C GLY A 675 10.37 2.38 -11.87
N ILE A 676 9.80 1.93 -10.76
CA ILE A 676 9.87 2.62 -9.45
C ILE A 676 11.19 2.25 -8.75
N LYS A 677 11.95 3.27 -8.33
CA LYS A 677 13.18 3.14 -7.53
C LYS A 677 12.87 3.13 -6.04
N ASP A 678 12.04 4.07 -5.59
CA ASP A 678 11.73 4.28 -4.18
C ASP A 678 10.39 5.02 -4.02
N ILE A 679 9.72 4.86 -2.89
CA ILE A 679 8.46 5.53 -2.53
C ILE A 679 8.65 6.17 -1.16
N LYS A 680 8.41 7.48 -1.05
CA LYS A 680 8.61 8.28 0.17
C LYS A 680 7.35 9.06 0.49
N ASP A 681 6.94 9.03 1.75
CA ASP A 681 5.90 9.92 2.25
C ASP A 681 6.56 11.11 2.97
N LEU A 682 6.41 12.30 2.40
CA LEU A 682 6.87 13.58 2.96
C LEU A 682 5.69 14.49 3.33
N SER A 683 4.52 13.91 3.57
CA SER A 683 3.35 14.68 4.00
C SER A 683 3.60 15.36 5.34
N ASP A 684 3.17 16.60 5.48
CA ASP A 684 3.29 17.39 6.71
C ASP A 684 1.95 18.08 7.07
N ARG A 685 1.96 19.02 8.01
CA ARG A 685 0.77 19.81 8.37
C ARG A 685 0.37 20.83 7.30
N GLN A 686 1.22 21.12 6.31
CA GLN A 686 0.97 22.07 5.24
C GLN A 686 0.35 21.40 4.01
N GLY A 687 0.58 20.10 3.80
CA GLY A 687 -0.08 19.34 2.75
C GLY A 687 0.43 17.91 2.62
N MET A 688 -0.31 17.12 1.85
CA MET A 688 0.09 15.75 1.52
C MET A 688 1.13 15.77 0.39
N SER A 689 2.19 14.98 0.52
CA SER A 689 3.21 14.83 -0.52
C SER A 689 3.77 13.41 -0.51
N VAL A 690 3.28 12.58 -1.43
CA VAL A 690 3.82 11.24 -1.66
C VAL A 690 4.69 11.27 -2.90
N ILE A 691 5.95 10.92 -2.73
CA ILE A 691 7.00 11.06 -3.72
C ILE A 691 7.41 9.67 -4.22
N ILE A 692 7.45 9.51 -5.54
CA ILE A 692 7.82 8.26 -6.22
C ILE A 692 9.01 8.54 -7.13
N ASP A 693 10.17 8.01 -6.77
CA ASP A 693 11.40 8.16 -7.55
C ASP A 693 11.42 7.16 -8.72
N ILE A 694 11.64 7.62 -9.96
CA ILE A 694 11.66 6.78 -11.16
C ILE A 694 13.09 6.33 -11.49
N LYS A 695 13.23 5.10 -12.00
CA LYS A 695 14.51 4.55 -12.50
C LYS A 695 14.87 5.16 -13.85
N LYS A 696 16.15 5.46 -14.08
CA LYS A 696 16.65 5.97 -15.38
C LYS A 696 16.28 5.01 -16.51
N GLY A 697 15.76 5.54 -17.62
CA GLY A 697 15.31 4.78 -18.80
C GLY A 697 13.85 4.33 -18.79
N TYR A 698 13.08 4.65 -17.74
CA TYR A 698 11.63 4.42 -17.69
C TYR A 698 10.87 5.73 -17.87
N ASP A 699 9.81 5.70 -18.68
CA ASP A 699 8.93 6.87 -18.88
C ASP A 699 8.03 7.09 -17.64
N PRO A 700 8.11 8.26 -16.97
CA PRO A 700 7.32 8.57 -15.78
C PRO A 700 5.80 8.59 -16.07
N ASN A 701 5.36 8.98 -17.27
CA ASN A 701 3.94 9.00 -17.63
C ASN A 701 3.35 7.59 -17.64
N ARG A 702 4.12 6.61 -18.12
CA ARG A 702 3.70 5.21 -18.16
C ARG A 702 3.62 4.59 -16.76
N VAL A 703 4.57 4.92 -15.88
CA VAL A 703 4.51 4.49 -14.47
C VAL A 703 3.29 5.11 -13.79
N LEU A 704 3.03 6.39 -14.01
CA LEU A 704 1.86 7.08 -13.49
C LEU A 704 0.54 6.46 -13.98
N ASN A 705 0.44 6.13 -15.27
CA ASN A 705 -0.74 5.45 -15.82
C ASN A 705 -0.95 4.06 -15.22
N LYS A 706 0.12 3.30 -14.95
CA LYS A 706 0.04 2.03 -14.21
C LYS A 706 -0.45 2.24 -12.77
N LEU A 707 0.04 3.28 -12.09
CA LEU A 707 -0.43 3.63 -10.75
C LEU A 707 -1.92 3.96 -10.77
N TYR A 708 -2.40 4.78 -11.70
CA TYR A 708 -3.84 5.03 -11.84
C TYR A 708 -4.65 3.77 -12.14
N LYS A 709 -4.13 2.82 -12.94
CA LYS A 709 -4.87 1.61 -13.29
C LYS A 709 -4.93 0.56 -12.18
N PHE A 710 -3.86 0.42 -11.39
CA PHE A 710 -3.72 -0.68 -10.43
C PHE A 710 -3.85 -0.28 -8.96
N THR A 711 -3.91 1.01 -8.64
CA THR A 711 -4.01 1.50 -7.25
C THR A 711 -5.27 2.33 -7.05
N ASN A 712 -5.65 2.53 -5.79
CA ASN A 712 -6.73 3.43 -5.40
C ASN A 712 -6.44 4.94 -5.67
N LEU A 713 -5.34 5.28 -6.35
CA LEU A 713 -5.08 6.64 -6.83
C LEU A 713 -6.09 7.08 -7.91
N GLN A 714 -6.71 6.13 -8.60
CA GLN A 714 -7.94 6.35 -9.37
C GLN A 714 -9.01 5.40 -8.84
N LYS A 715 -10.16 5.95 -8.45
CA LYS A 715 -11.24 5.19 -7.81
C LYS A 715 -12.59 5.67 -8.33
N THR A 716 -13.50 4.74 -8.56
CA THR A 716 -14.89 5.07 -8.92
C THR A 716 -15.70 5.28 -7.65
N PHE A 717 -16.36 6.43 -7.56
CA PHE A 717 -17.39 6.70 -6.56
C PHE A 717 -18.75 6.30 -7.12
N HIS A 718 -19.47 5.43 -6.42
CA HIS A 718 -20.80 5.00 -6.82
C HIS A 718 -21.86 5.87 -6.14
N LEU A 719 -22.41 6.84 -6.87
CA LEU A 719 -23.50 7.70 -6.39
C LEU A 719 -24.76 6.86 -6.20
N ASN A 720 -25.38 7.02 -5.05
CA ASN A 720 -26.71 6.51 -4.75
C ASN A 720 -27.43 7.48 -3.80
N LEU A 721 -28.22 8.39 -4.38
CA LEU A 721 -29.05 9.40 -3.71
C LEU A 721 -30.33 8.76 -3.17
N LEU A 722 -30.17 7.86 -2.21
CA LEU A 722 -31.28 7.25 -1.47
C LEU A 722 -31.48 8.00 -0.14
N SER A 723 -32.69 8.50 0.09
CA SER A 723 -33.04 9.25 1.31
C SER A 723 -34.48 8.95 1.72
N LEU A 724 -34.82 9.21 2.99
CA LEU A 724 -36.20 9.12 3.47
C LEU A 724 -36.98 10.39 3.08
N VAL A 725 -38.13 10.20 2.47
CA VAL A 725 -39.15 11.23 2.21
C VAL A 725 -40.23 11.11 3.28
N ASP A 726 -40.60 12.25 3.86
CA ASP A 726 -41.56 12.38 4.98
C ASP A 726 -41.25 11.46 6.19
N GLY A 727 -40.00 11.06 6.35
CA GLY A 727 -39.49 10.28 7.47
C GLY A 727 -39.74 8.77 7.42
N ILE A 728 -40.44 8.24 6.40
CA ILE A 728 -40.84 6.82 6.37
C ILE A 728 -40.46 6.14 5.05
N GLN A 729 -40.56 6.83 3.91
CA GLN A 729 -40.44 6.19 2.60
C GLN A 729 -39.04 6.39 2.00
N PRO A 730 -38.26 5.31 1.77
CA PRO A 730 -36.96 5.42 1.13
C PRO A 730 -37.12 5.55 -0.39
N GLU A 731 -36.69 6.69 -0.94
CA GLU A 731 -36.78 6.98 -2.38
C GLU A 731 -35.41 7.35 -2.98
N ILE A 732 -35.22 6.98 -4.25
CA ILE A 732 -34.07 7.41 -5.04
C ILE A 732 -34.45 8.74 -5.67
N LEU A 733 -33.69 9.79 -5.33
CA LEU A 733 -34.03 11.16 -5.68
C LEU A 733 -33.04 11.71 -6.72
N SER A 734 -33.53 12.57 -7.62
CA SER A 734 -32.65 13.38 -8.46
C SER A 734 -32.10 14.58 -7.68
N LEU A 735 -31.09 15.27 -8.24
CA LEU A 735 -30.58 16.52 -7.65
C LEU A 735 -31.69 17.57 -7.48
N ALA A 736 -32.55 17.72 -8.49
CA ALA A 736 -33.66 18.66 -8.45
C ALA A 736 -34.68 18.31 -7.36
N ASP A 737 -35.00 17.01 -7.19
CA ASP A 737 -35.94 16.56 -6.16
C ASP A 737 -35.43 16.89 -4.75
N VAL A 738 -34.16 16.58 -4.48
CA VAL A 738 -33.54 16.87 -3.17
C VAL A 738 -33.62 18.36 -2.83
N LEU A 739 -33.29 19.24 -3.77
CA LEU A 739 -33.34 20.68 -3.55
C LEU A 739 -34.78 21.19 -3.40
N ASN A 740 -35.75 20.63 -4.14
CA ASN A 740 -37.16 20.97 -3.99
C ASN A 740 -37.72 20.55 -2.62
N TYR A 741 -37.38 19.35 -2.14
CA TYR A 741 -37.76 18.90 -0.80
C TYR A 741 -37.14 19.79 0.30
N PHE A 742 -35.88 20.20 0.12
CA PHE A 742 -35.24 21.16 1.02
C PHE A 742 -35.97 22.52 1.02
N ILE A 743 -36.30 23.07 -0.15
CA ILE A 743 -37.06 24.34 -0.25
C ILE A 743 -38.42 24.22 0.44
N LYS A 744 -39.14 23.11 0.23
CA LYS A 744 -40.42 22.83 0.89
C LYS A 744 -40.28 22.84 2.41
N HIS A 745 -39.27 22.16 2.94
CA HIS A 745 -38.95 22.17 4.38
C HIS A 745 -38.65 23.58 4.90
N ARG A 746 -37.86 24.37 4.17
CA ARG A 746 -37.54 25.75 4.57
C ARG A 746 -38.77 26.66 4.59
N ILE A 747 -39.68 26.51 3.64
CA ILE A 747 -40.96 27.25 3.63
C ILE A 747 -41.78 26.89 4.88
N GLU A 748 -41.85 25.60 5.24
CA GLU A 748 -42.56 25.14 6.43
C GLU A 748 -41.95 25.73 7.72
N VAL A 749 -40.63 25.61 7.88
CA VAL A 749 -39.89 26.13 9.04
C VAL A 749 -40.11 27.64 9.21
N ILE A 750 -39.97 28.43 8.14
CA ILE A 750 -40.18 29.89 8.21
C ILE A 750 -41.64 30.21 8.50
N THR A 751 -42.59 29.46 7.94
CA THR A 751 -44.02 29.64 8.22
C THR A 751 -44.32 29.39 9.70
N ARG A 752 -43.82 28.30 10.27
CA ARG A 752 -44.00 27.95 11.70
C ARG A 752 -43.34 28.99 12.61
N ARG A 753 -42.09 29.37 12.32
CA ARG A 753 -41.37 30.44 13.04
C ARG A 753 -42.16 31.74 13.05
N THR A 754 -42.65 32.17 11.88
CA THR A 754 -43.41 33.42 11.72
C THR A 754 -44.75 33.36 12.45
N LYS A 755 -45.41 32.20 12.47
CA LYS A 755 -46.64 31.98 13.27
C LYS A 755 -46.36 32.05 14.77
N PHE A 756 -45.30 31.40 15.23
CA PHE A 756 -44.90 31.44 16.64
C PHE A 756 -44.57 32.86 17.11
N ASP A 757 -43.75 33.58 16.34
CA ASP A 757 -43.40 34.96 16.64
C ASP A 757 -44.65 35.87 16.60
N LEU A 758 -45.60 35.61 15.69
CA LEU A 758 -46.88 36.33 15.59
C LEU A 758 -47.78 36.07 16.81
N GLU A 759 -47.92 34.82 17.25
CA GLU A 759 -48.71 34.47 18.43
C GLU A 759 -48.11 35.09 19.69
N LYS A 760 -46.78 35.02 19.86
CA LYS A 760 -46.07 35.65 20.97
C LYS A 760 -46.21 37.18 20.96
N ALA A 761 -46.13 37.80 19.79
CA ALA A 761 -46.32 39.23 19.62
C ALA A 761 -47.77 39.65 19.95
N LYS A 762 -48.77 38.90 19.49
CA LYS A 762 -50.20 39.13 19.83
C LYS A 762 -50.46 38.97 21.32
N ASP A 763 -49.89 37.96 21.95
CA ASP A 763 -49.98 37.74 23.39
C ASP A 763 -49.38 38.91 24.17
N ARG A 764 -48.22 39.41 23.74
CA ARG A 764 -47.57 40.57 24.37
C ARG A 764 -48.36 41.86 24.16
N ALA A 765 -48.84 42.11 22.93
CA ALA A 765 -49.71 43.25 22.62
C ALA A 765 -50.97 43.24 23.49
N HIS A 766 -51.61 42.08 23.63
CA HIS A 766 -52.81 41.91 24.48
C HIS A 766 -52.54 42.29 25.94
N ILE A 767 -51.38 41.92 26.50
CA ILE A 767 -51.01 42.33 27.86
C ILE A 767 -50.76 43.84 27.94
N LEU A 768 -49.99 44.40 27.01
CA LEU A 768 -49.67 45.84 26.97
C LEU A 768 -50.93 46.71 26.82
N ASP A 769 -51.89 46.28 25.99
CA ASP A 769 -53.20 46.92 25.85
C ASP A 769 -53.93 47.00 27.20
N GLY A 770 -53.93 45.89 27.96
CA GLY A 770 -54.51 45.84 29.30
C GLY A 770 -53.81 46.79 30.28
N LEU A 771 -52.48 46.85 30.24
CA LEU A 771 -51.68 47.77 31.06
C LEU A 771 -51.96 49.24 30.71
N ILE A 772 -52.12 49.58 29.43
CA ILE A 772 -52.47 50.95 29.01
C ILE A 772 -53.88 51.33 29.47
N ILE A 773 -54.85 50.41 29.38
CA ILE A 773 -56.21 50.64 29.90
C ILE A 773 -56.17 50.90 31.41
N ALA A 774 -55.35 50.15 32.15
CA ALA A 774 -55.15 50.35 33.59
C ALA A 774 -54.44 51.67 33.92
N LEU A 775 -53.35 52.00 33.21
CA LEU A 775 -52.59 53.25 33.39
C LEU A 775 -53.43 54.50 33.09
N LYS A 776 -54.36 54.42 32.12
CA LYS A 776 -55.30 55.51 31.82
C LYS A 776 -56.36 55.71 32.91
N ASN A 777 -56.68 54.68 33.69
CA ASN A 777 -57.73 54.68 34.70
C ASN A 777 -57.21 54.32 36.10
N ILE A 778 -55.97 54.70 36.42
CA ILE A 778 -55.22 54.13 37.56
C ILE A 778 -55.91 54.34 38.91
N ASP A 779 -56.51 55.51 39.16
CA ASP A 779 -57.20 55.79 40.42
C ASP A 779 -58.41 54.87 40.61
N ALA A 780 -59.16 54.60 39.54
CA ALA A 780 -60.31 53.70 39.56
C ALA A 780 -59.92 52.22 39.72
N VAL A 781 -58.74 51.84 39.22
CA VAL A 781 -58.14 50.51 39.39
C VAL A 781 -57.68 50.32 40.84
N ILE A 782 -56.94 51.28 41.41
CA ILE A 782 -56.47 51.22 42.81
C ILE A 782 -57.65 51.20 43.78
N ALA A 783 -58.67 52.04 43.58
CA ALA A 783 -59.85 52.06 44.44
C ALA A 783 -60.61 50.73 44.44
N LEU A 784 -60.69 50.08 43.27
CA LEU A 784 -61.32 48.77 43.14
C LEU A 784 -60.49 47.68 43.84
N ILE A 785 -59.17 47.66 43.63
CA ILE A 785 -58.27 46.69 44.29
C ILE A 785 -58.33 46.84 45.81
N LYS A 786 -58.34 48.07 46.34
CA LYS A 786 -58.44 48.33 47.80
C LYS A 786 -59.79 47.94 48.41
N LYS A 787 -60.86 47.87 47.59
CA LYS A 787 -62.21 47.50 48.05
C LYS A 787 -62.44 45.98 48.06
N SER A 788 -61.69 45.24 47.26
CA SER A 788 -61.74 43.78 47.23
C SER A 788 -61.08 43.15 48.46
N LYS A 789 -61.64 42.04 48.95
CA LYS A 789 -61.16 41.34 50.15
C LYS A 789 -59.90 40.52 49.89
N ASP A 790 -59.81 39.94 48.70
CA ASP A 790 -58.68 39.10 48.28
C ASP A 790 -58.32 39.31 46.80
N ARG A 791 -57.26 38.63 46.37
CA ARG A 791 -56.70 38.74 45.01
C ARG A 791 -57.66 38.21 43.94
N GLU A 792 -58.44 37.17 44.25
CA GLU A 792 -59.36 36.56 43.29
C GLU A 792 -60.57 37.47 43.04
N GLU A 793 -61.13 38.05 44.11
CA GLU A 793 -62.21 39.03 44.00
C GLU A 793 -61.74 40.30 43.27
N ALA A 794 -60.50 40.76 43.51
CA ALA A 794 -59.91 41.88 42.77
C ALA A 794 -59.75 41.56 41.28
N ARG A 795 -59.31 40.34 40.93
CA ARG A 795 -59.17 39.87 39.54
C ARG A 795 -60.51 39.87 38.82
N GLU A 796 -61.54 39.24 39.39
CA GLU A 796 -62.88 39.18 38.79
C GLU A 796 -63.51 40.56 38.62
N ASN A 797 -63.36 41.45 39.62
CA ASN A 797 -63.88 42.80 39.53
C ASN A 797 -63.16 43.66 38.47
N LEU A 798 -61.84 43.49 38.30
CA LEU A 798 -61.08 44.14 37.23
C LEU A 798 -61.54 43.66 35.85
N MET A 799 -61.76 42.35 35.69
CA MET A 799 -62.28 41.77 34.45
C MET A 799 -63.66 42.33 34.12
N ASN A 800 -64.59 42.32 35.07
CA ASN A 800 -65.97 42.75 34.85
C ASN A 800 -66.08 44.26 34.59
N LYS A 801 -65.35 45.10 35.33
CA LYS A 801 -65.47 46.56 35.24
C LYS A 801 -64.77 47.14 34.01
N PHE A 802 -63.58 46.64 33.67
CA PHE A 802 -62.77 47.17 32.57
C PHE A 802 -62.79 46.28 31.32
N LYS A 803 -63.64 45.24 31.29
CA LYS A 803 -63.75 44.25 30.21
C LYS A 803 -62.41 43.62 29.83
N LEU A 804 -61.61 43.31 30.85
CA LEU A 804 -60.28 42.75 30.69
C LEU A 804 -60.35 41.23 30.69
N SER A 805 -59.42 40.59 29.98
CA SER A 805 -59.18 39.15 30.10
C SER A 805 -58.53 38.82 31.44
N GLU A 806 -58.63 37.55 31.84
CA GLU A 806 -57.97 37.04 33.03
C GLU A 806 -56.46 37.32 33.03
N ARG A 807 -55.77 37.06 31.91
CA ARG A 807 -54.31 37.30 31.78
C ARG A 807 -53.96 38.78 31.96
N GLN A 808 -54.78 39.71 31.43
CA GLN A 808 -54.58 41.15 31.61
C GLN A 808 -54.84 41.58 33.06
N ALA A 809 -55.91 41.11 33.68
CA ALA A 809 -56.24 41.43 35.07
C ALA A 809 -55.13 40.96 36.03
N VAL A 810 -54.59 39.75 35.81
CA VAL A 810 -53.44 39.24 36.58
C VAL A 810 -52.19 40.11 36.37
N ALA A 811 -51.89 40.51 35.12
CA ALA A 811 -50.76 41.39 34.82
C ALA A 811 -50.89 42.76 35.49
N ILE A 812 -52.11 43.32 35.56
CA ILE A 812 -52.39 44.59 36.25
C ILE A 812 -52.18 44.46 37.76
N LEU A 813 -52.64 43.36 38.37
CA LEU A 813 -52.41 43.09 39.80
C LEU A 813 -50.92 42.92 40.15
N GLN A 814 -50.08 42.57 39.16
CA GLN A 814 -48.63 42.43 39.31
C GLN A 814 -47.85 43.71 38.98
N MET A 815 -48.54 44.81 38.61
CA MET A 815 -47.89 46.08 38.32
C MET A 815 -47.15 46.63 39.54
N GLN A 816 -45.95 47.16 39.30
CA GLN A 816 -45.15 47.83 40.32
C GLN A 816 -45.37 49.34 40.26
N LEU A 817 -45.31 50.03 41.40
CA LEU A 817 -45.55 51.48 41.49
C LEU A 817 -44.65 52.32 40.56
N GLN A 818 -43.42 51.86 40.28
CA GLN A 818 -42.51 52.53 39.35
C GLN A 818 -43.04 52.63 37.92
N THR A 819 -43.93 51.71 37.50
CA THR A 819 -44.54 51.73 36.16
C THR A 819 -45.51 52.90 35.93
N LEU A 820 -45.87 53.61 37.00
CA LEU A 820 -46.73 54.80 36.93
C LEU A 820 -45.98 56.08 36.53
N ALA A 821 -44.64 56.05 36.53
CA ALA A 821 -43.83 57.17 36.08
C ALA A 821 -44.12 57.49 34.60
N GLY A 822 -44.19 58.78 34.24
CA GLY A 822 -44.54 59.20 32.88
C GLY A 822 -43.62 58.64 31.78
N LEU A 823 -42.33 58.45 32.09
CA LEU A 823 -41.36 57.81 31.19
C LEU A 823 -41.66 56.32 30.98
N GLU A 824 -42.06 55.59 32.02
CA GLU A 824 -42.38 54.15 31.92
C GLU A 824 -43.70 53.93 31.17
N ARG A 825 -44.69 54.80 31.36
CA ARG A 825 -45.90 54.80 30.54
C ARG A 825 -45.59 55.00 29.06
N LYS A 826 -44.73 55.97 28.73
CA LYS A 826 -44.34 56.22 27.33
C LYS A 826 -43.61 55.01 26.74
N LYS A 827 -42.73 54.35 27.49
CA LYS A 827 -42.06 53.11 27.05
C LYS A 827 -43.07 52.01 26.72
N ILE A 828 -44.12 51.84 27.52
CA ILE A 828 -45.18 50.84 27.27
C ILE A 828 -45.99 51.20 26.01
N GLU A 829 -46.31 52.48 25.81
CA GLU A 829 -47.01 52.97 24.61
C GLU A 829 -46.16 52.79 23.35
N ASP A 830 -44.86 53.10 23.41
CA ASP A 830 -43.89 52.92 22.32
C ASP A 830 -43.68 51.41 22.03
N GLU A 831 -43.53 50.56 23.05
CA GLU A 831 -43.41 49.09 22.92
C GLU A 831 -44.65 48.50 22.24
N LEU A 832 -45.86 48.92 22.63
CA LEU A 832 -47.09 48.46 21.98
C LEU A 832 -47.12 48.83 20.50
N LYS A 833 -46.71 50.06 20.16
CA LYS A 833 -46.66 50.52 18.77
C LYS A 833 -45.69 49.68 17.94
N GLU A 834 -44.49 49.43 18.45
CA GLU A 834 -43.50 48.57 17.78
C GLU A 834 -44.02 47.15 17.57
N ILE A 835 -44.68 46.56 18.58
CA ILE A 835 -45.24 45.22 18.49
C ILE A 835 -46.42 45.17 17.50
N MET A 836 -47.26 46.21 17.44
CA MET A 836 -48.34 46.30 16.45
C MET A 836 -47.80 46.39 15.02
N ASP A 837 -46.73 47.15 14.79
CA ASP A 837 -46.03 47.21 13.51
C ASP A 837 -45.43 45.83 13.14
N LEU A 838 -44.81 45.14 14.10
CA LEU A 838 -44.31 43.77 13.93
C LEU A 838 -45.44 42.77 13.59
N ILE A 839 -46.58 42.82 14.28
CA ILE A 839 -47.74 41.97 13.98
C ILE A 839 -48.22 42.20 12.54
N LYS A 840 -48.25 43.45 12.09
CA LYS A 840 -48.64 43.81 10.73
C LYS A 840 -47.66 43.24 9.70
N GLU A 841 -46.36 43.32 9.98
CA GLU A 841 -45.31 42.73 9.14
C GLU A 841 -45.42 41.19 9.07
N LEU A 842 -45.45 40.51 10.22
CA LEU A 842 -45.54 39.05 10.30
C LEU A 842 -46.81 38.51 9.63
N THR A 843 -47.94 39.20 9.80
CA THR A 843 -49.21 38.86 9.11
C THR A 843 -49.08 39.03 7.59
N ALA A 844 -48.39 40.07 7.13
CA ALA A 844 -48.15 40.27 5.70
C ALA A 844 -47.20 39.21 5.10
N ILE A 845 -46.22 38.73 5.86
CA ILE A 845 -45.33 37.62 5.45
C ILE A 845 -46.14 36.33 5.29
N LEU A 846 -46.98 35.96 6.26
CA LEU A 846 -47.79 34.74 6.20
C LEU A 846 -48.81 34.73 5.05
N LYS A 847 -49.27 35.90 4.60
CA LYS A 847 -50.22 36.03 3.48
C LYS A 847 -49.56 35.93 2.10
N SER A 848 -48.25 36.16 2.00
CA SER A 848 -47.54 36.26 0.71
C SER A 848 -46.43 35.20 0.59
N PRO A 849 -46.64 34.16 -0.24
CA PRO A 849 -45.60 33.17 -0.53
C PRO A 849 -44.31 33.79 -1.11
N GLU A 850 -44.43 34.87 -1.88
CA GLU A 850 -43.27 35.57 -2.47
C GLU A 850 -42.40 36.23 -1.39
N LYS A 851 -43.00 36.79 -0.34
CA LYS A 851 -42.24 37.35 0.79
C LYS A 851 -41.47 36.25 1.53
N ILE A 852 -42.07 35.07 1.70
CA ILE A 852 -41.38 33.91 2.30
C ILE A 852 -40.20 33.49 1.44
N LYS A 853 -40.37 33.38 0.11
CA LYS A 853 -39.26 33.10 -0.81
C LYS A 853 -38.17 34.16 -0.75
N GLY A 854 -38.53 35.44 -0.63
CA GLY A 854 -37.60 36.55 -0.44
C GLY A 854 -36.76 36.43 0.84
N ILE A 855 -37.38 36.01 1.95
CA ILE A 855 -36.68 35.73 3.21
C ILE A 855 -35.71 34.56 3.03
N ILE A 856 -36.13 33.47 2.38
CA ILE A 856 -35.25 32.32 2.10
C ILE A 856 -34.03 32.77 1.31
N LYS A 857 -34.23 33.57 0.25
CA LYS A 857 -33.14 34.07 -0.58
C LYS A 857 -32.15 34.92 0.22
N LYS A 858 -32.66 35.85 1.05
CA LYS A 858 -31.84 36.68 1.93
C LYS A 858 -31.05 35.85 2.94
N ASP A 859 -31.70 34.89 3.60
CA ASP A 859 -31.05 33.98 4.56
C ASP A 859 -29.92 33.19 3.87
N LEU A 860 -30.14 32.70 2.65
CA LEU A 860 -29.13 31.96 1.90
C LEU A 860 -27.96 32.85 1.44
N GLU A 861 -28.22 34.09 1.01
CA GLU A 861 -27.17 35.05 0.65
C GLU A 861 -26.28 35.38 1.86
N GLU A 862 -26.87 35.63 3.04
CA GLU A 862 -26.11 35.85 4.26
C GLU A 862 -25.24 34.63 4.64
N LEU A 863 -25.75 33.42 4.45
CA LEU A 863 -24.98 32.19 4.72
C LEU A 863 -23.89 31.96 3.68
N LYS A 864 -24.12 32.32 2.42
CA LYS A 864 -23.11 32.30 1.35
C LYS A 864 -21.94 33.22 1.69
N GLU A 865 -22.21 34.43 2.20
CA GLU A 865 -21.16 35.37 2.61
C GLU A 865 -20.40 34.90 3.85
N LYS A 866 -21.09 34.33 4.84
CA LYS A 866 -20.48 33.89 6.11
C LYS A 866 -19.65 32.60 5.98
N PHE A 867 -20.09 31.65 5.15
CA PHE A 867 -19.54 30.29 5.11
C PHE A 867 -19.09 29.82 3.73
N GLY A 868 -19.23 30.67 2.69
CA GLY A 868 -18.82 30.34 1.33
C GLY A 868 -17.30 30.16 1.20
N ASP A 869 -16.90 29.17 0.40
CA ASP A 869 -15.51 28.88 0.12
C ASP A 869 -15.28 28.43 -1.33
N LYS A 870 -14.00 28.46 -1.74
CA LYS A 870 -13.61 28.08 -3.11
C LYS A 870 -13.71 26.56 -3.29
N ARG A 871 -14.06 26.15 -4.51
CA ARG A 871 -14.05 24.74 -4.93
C ARG A 871 -12.67 24.13 -4.78
N ARG A 872 -12.59 22.89 -4.29
CA ARG A 872 -11.33 22.12 -4.14
C ARG A 872 -11.13 21.14 -5.28
N THR A 873 -12.17 20.40 -5.68
CA THR A 873 -12.10 19.37 -6.72
C THR A 873 -12.17 19.98 -8.12
N LYS A 874 -11.27 19.56 -9.01
CA LYS A 874 -11.23 19.99 -10.42
C LYS A 874 -12.12 19.12 -11.30
N VAL A 875 -12.96 19.74 -12.13
CA VAL A 875 -13.86 19.02 -13.06
C VAL A 875 -13.32 19.07 -14.50
N ILE A 876 -13.20 17.91 -15.14
CA ILE A 876 -12.83 17.77 -16.55
C ILE A 876 -14.04 17.29 -17.34
N LYS A 877 -14.48 18.10 -18.31
CA LYS A 877 -15.71 17.83 -19.08
C LYS A 877 -15.61 16.60 -20.00
N GLN A 878 -14.40 16.25 -20.43
CA GLN A 878 -14.15 15.14 -21.33
C GLN A 878 -14.15 13.80 -20.57
N LYS A 879 -14.61 12.74 -21.26
CA LYS A 879 -14.49 11.38 -20.77
C LYS A 879 -13.02 10.98 -20.67
N LEU A 880 -12.66 10.26 -19.62
CA LEU A 880 -11.35 9.67 -19.48
C LEU A 880 -11.16 8.60 -20.57
N GLY A 881 -10.14 8.72 -21.42
CA GLY A 881 -9.78 7.65 -22.35
C GLY A 881 -9.42 6.37 -21.57
N GLU A 882 -9.90 5.21 -22.02
CA GLU A 882 -9.49 3.93 -21.43
C GLU A 882 -7.98 3.73 -21.65
N ILE A 883 -7.22 3.53 -20.57
CA ILE A 883 -5.80 3.18 -20.65
C ILE A 883 -5.72 1.75 -21.21
N SER A 884 -5.45 1.64 -22.51
CA SER A 884 -5.37 0.37 -23.21
C SER A 884 -4.08 -0.37 -22.85
N GLU A 885 -4.03 -1.69 -23.04
CA GLU A 885 -2.79 -2.45 -22.80
C GLU A 885 -1.66 -2.05 -23.75
N ILE A 886 -2.02 -1.51 -24.93
CA ILE A 886 -1.08 -1.04 -25.95
C ILE A 886 -0.31 0.19 -25.45
N ASP A 887 -1.00 1.14 -24.79
CA ASP A 887 -0.38 2.34 -24.19
C ASP A 887 0.61 2.01 -23.06
N LEU A 888 0.58 0.76 -22.58
CA LEU A 888 1.46 0.24 -21.54
C LEU A 888 2.67 -0.51 -22.11
N VAL A 889 2.93 -0.53 -23.42
CA VAL A 889 4.04 -1.25 -24.09
C VAL A 889 4.87 -0.28 -24.95
N PRO A 890 6.22 -0.34 -24.96
CA PRO A 890 7.03 0.55 -25.80
C PRO A 890 6.93 0.17 -27.28
N LEU A 891 6.83 1.16 -28.17
CA LEU A 891 6.90 0.96 -29.62
C LEU A 891 8.37 0.80 -30.04
N GLU A 892 8.82 -0.44 -30.14
CA GLU A 892 10.18 -0.81 -30.54
C GLU A 892 10.19 -1.97 -31.56
N ASP A 893 11.23 -2.02 -32.40
CA ASP A 893 11.50 -3.12 -33.31
C ASP A 893 12.09 -4.33 -32.56
N THR A 894 11.55 -5.51 -32.85
CA THR A 894 11.94 -6.75 -32.20
C THR A 894 12.05 -7.90 -33.21
N ILE A 895 12.94 -8.85 -32.92
CA ILE A 895 13.06 -10.09 -33.68
C ILE A 895 12.15 -11.13 -33.04
N VAL A 896 11.23 -11.71 -33.81
CA VAL A 896 10.44 -12.87 -33.40
C VAL A 896 11.04 -14.15 -34.00
N THR A 897 11.28 -15.15 -33.15
CA THR A 897 11.78 -16.47 -33.58
C THR A 897 10.77 -17.55 -33.21
N LEU A 898 10.47 -18.46 -34.15
CA LEU A 898 9.60 -19.61 -33.95
C LEU A 898 10.33 -20.91 -34.33
N THR A 899 10.30 -21.91 -33.46
CA THR A 899 10.93 -23.22 -33.70
C THR A 899 9.96 -24.26 -34.26
N THR A 900 10.48 -25.34 -34.85
CA THR A 900 9.68 -26.47 -35.36
C THR A 900 8.91 -27.19 -34.25
N GLY A 901 9.43 -27.17 -33.01
CA GLY A 901 8.73 -27.61 -31.80
C GLY A 901 7.63 -26.65 -31.32
N GLY A 902 7.39 -25.55 -32.03
CA GLY A 902 6.34 -24.58 -31.73
C GLY A 902 6.69 -23.61 -30.61
N TYR A 903 7.96 -23.33 -30.34
CA TYR A 903 8.35 -22.33 -29.33
C TYR A 903 8.57 -20.96 -29.96
N ILE A 904 7.92 -19.93 -29.42
CA ILE A 904 8.00 -18.54 -29.87
C ILE A 904 8.58 -17.62 -28.79
N LYS A 905 9.36 -16.63 -29.22
CA LYS A 905 9.90 -15.55 -28.37
C LYS A 905 10.22 -14.30 -29.18
N ARG A 906 10.30 -13.16 -28.49
CA ARG A 906 10.83 -11.90 -29.02
C ARG A 906 12.25 -11.62 -28.48
N ILE A 907 13.13 -11.05 -29.28
CA ILE A 907 14.54 -10.77 -28.98
C ILE A 907 14.89 -9.38 -29.49
N ASN A 908 15.58 -8.58 -28.68
CA ASN A 908 16.10 -7.28 -29.12
C ASN A 908 17.13 -7.45 -30.27
N PRO A 909 16.96 -6.74 -31.42
CA PRO A 909 17.87 -6.83 -32.57
C PRO A 909 19.33 -6.49 -32.27
N ALA A 910 19.58 -5.57 -31.32
CA ALA A 910 20.93 -5.15 -30.93
C ALA A 910 21.78 -6.27 -30.33
N THR A 911 21.17 -7.40 -29.96
CA THR A 911 21.88 -8.58 -29.46
C THR A 911 22.72 -9.31 -30.53
N TYR A 912 22.46 -9.09 -31.83
CA TYR A 912 23.22 -9.69 -32.93
C TYR A 912 24.12 -8.66 -33.62
N LYS A 913 25.44 -8.76 -33.39
CA LYS A 913 26.45 -7.91 -34.05
C LYS A 913 26.76 -8.37 -35.48
N ILE A 914 26.99 -7.42 -36.39
CA ILE A 914 27.39 -7.64 -37.78
C ILE A 914 28.76 -8.35 -37.82
N GLN A 915 28.88 -9.35 -38.70
CA GLN A 915 30.10 -10.13 -38.95
C GLN A 915 30.47 -10.12 -40.44
N LYS A 916 31.75 -10.37 -40.75
CA LYS A 916 32.22 -10.52 -42.14
C LYS A 916 31.70 -11.83 -42.76
N ARG A 917 31.35 -11.76 -44.06
CA ARG A 917 30.97 -12.90 -44.90
C ARG A 917 31.99 -14.05 -44.78
N GLY A 918 31.51 -15.27 -44.57
CA GLY A 918 32.35 -16.48 -44.43
C GLY A 918 32.80 -16.80 -43.00
N GLY A 919 32.33 -16.03 -42.00
CA GLY A 919 32.51 -16.34 -40.59
C GLY A 919 31.84 -17.66 -40.15
N LYS A 920 32.24 -18.16 -38.98
CA LYS A 920 31.66 -19.37 -38.37
C LYS A 920 30.27 -19.12 -37.72
N GLY A 921 29.86 -17.86 -37.59
CA GLY A 921 28.63 -17.49 -36.87
C GLY A 921 28.77 -17.68 -35.35
N ILE A 922 27.79 -17.18 -34.60
CA ILE A 922 27.72 -17.32 -33.14
C ILE A 922 26.52 -18.21 -32.79
N MET A 923 26.61 -18.99 -31.72
CA MET A 923 25.48 -19.77 -31.23
C MET A 923 24.27 -18.88 -30.90
N GLY A 924 23.17 -19.09 -31.64
CA GLY A 924 21.88 -18.46 -31.41
C GLY A 924 21.09 -19.19 -30.32
N MET A 925 20.90 -20.51 -30.43
CA MET A 925 20.09 -21.30 -29.50
C MET A 925 20.72 -22.68 -29.23
N LYS A 926 20.60 -23.21 -28.00
CA LYS A 926 21.11 -24.54 -27.64
C LYS A 926 20.03 -25.59 -27.94
N THR A 927 20.11 -26.25 -29.09
CA THR A 927 19.17 -27.30 -29.50
C THR A 927 19.52 -28.60 -28.75
N MET A 928 18.54 -29.27 -28.14
CA MET A 928 18.67 -30.68 -27.74
C MET A 928 17.71 -31.45 -28.62
N GLN A 929 18.23 -32.40 -29.40
CA GLN A 929 17.50 -33.32 -30.28
C GLN A 929 16.41 -32.64 -31.14
N GLU A 930 16.80 -32.28 -32.38
CA GLU A 930 15.92 -31.99 -33.53
C GLU A 930 15.04 -30.72 -33.54
N ASP A 931 15.04 -29.87 -32.51
CA ASP A 931 14.27 -28.60 -32.55
C ASP A 931 15.05 -27.45 -33.24
N ILE A 932 14.62 -27.07 -34.45
CA ILE A 932 15.28 -26.10 -35.35
C ILE A 932 14.47 -24.79 -35.37
N VAL A 933 15.14 -23.63 -35.49
CA VAL A 933 14.44 -22.34 -35.73
C VAL A 933 13.95 -22.29 -37.17
N GLU A 934 12.63 -22.33 -37.35
CA GLU A 934 11.99 -22.40 -38.65
C GLU A 934 11.64 -21.01 -39.19
N HIS A 935 11.15 -20.11 -38.32
CA HIS A 935 10.83 -18.73 -38.70
C HIS A 935 11.63 -17.71 -37.90
N PHE A 936 12.06 -16.67 -38.62
CA PHE A 936 12.84 -15.56 -38.09
C PHE A 936 12.35 -14.29 -38.76
N LEU A 937 11.72 -13.39 -38.00
CA LEU A 937 11.11 -12.16 -38.52
C LEU A 937 11.49 -10.96 -37.68
N VAL A 938 11.53 -9.79 -38.32
CA VAL A 938 11.68 -8.50 -37.63
C VAL A 938 10.35 -7.78 -37.75
N VAL A 939 9.82 -7.35 -36.61
CA VAL A 939 8.46 -6.83 -36.46
C VAL A 939 8.44 -5.75 -35.39
N SER A 940 7.47 -4.84 -35.44
CA SER A 940 7.25 -3.91 -34.32
C SER A 940 6.44 -4.61 -33.22
N THR A 941 6.72 -4.26 -31.97
CA THR A 941 5.95 -4.68 -30.79
C THR A 941 4.44 -4.46 -30.89
N HIS A 942 4.01 -3.44 -31.65
CA HIS A 942 2.60 -3.08 -31.81
C HIS A 942 1.93 -3.74 -33.02
N ASP A 943 2.70 -4.46 -33.85
CA ASP A 943 2.17 -5.15 -35.00
C ASP A 943 1.31 -6.35 -34.59
N ASN A 944 0.38 -6.73 -35.47
CA ASN A 944 -0.26 -8.04 -35.39
C ASN A 944 0.57 -9.05 -36.17
N LEU A 945 0.75 -10.23 -35.61
CA LEU A 945 1.41 -11.35 -36.28
C LEU A 945 0.38 -12.38 -36.70
N MET A 946 0.27 -12.63 -38.01
CA MET A 946 -0.59 -13.66 -38.59
C MET A 946 0.19 -14.96 -38.80
N PHE A 947 -0.37 -16.08 -38.33
CA PHE A 947 0.22 -17.41 -38.38
C PHE A 947 -0.57 -18.28 -39.36
N PHE A 948 0.04 -18.63 -40.49
CA PHE A 948 -0.57 -19.51 -41.48
C PHE A 948 -0.11 -20.94 -41.29
N THR A 949 -1.07 -21.88 -41.26
CA THR A 949 -0.81 -23.30 -40.95
C THR A 949 -0.83 -24.21 -42.16
N ASP A 950 -0.36 -25.43 -41.98
CA ASP A 950 -0.42 -26.54 -42.94
C ASP A 950 -1.85 -27.03 -43.25
N SER A 951 -2.80 -26.75 -42.37
CA SER A 951 -4.23 -26.95 -42.62
C SER A 951 -4.87 -25.87 -43.51
N GLY A 952 -4.11 -24.84 -43.90
CA GLY A 952 -4.60 -23.72 -44.71
C GLY A 952 -5.40 -22.69 -43.90
N LYS A 953 -5.29 -22.68 -42.57
CA LYS A 953 -5.88 -21.67 -41.70
C LYS A 953 -4.89 -20.54 -41.39
N VAL A 954 -5.42 -19.40 -40.95
CA VAL A 954 -4.66 -18.29 -40.40
C VAL A 954 -5.17 -17.92 -39.02
N PHE A 955 -4.23 -17.67 -38.11
CA PHE A 955 -4.45 -17.24 -36.73
C PHE A 955 -3.74 -15.90 -36.50
N GLN A 956 -4.07 -15.18 -35.44
CA GLN A 956 -3.48 -13.87 -35.16
C GLN A 956 -3.22 -13.69 -33.66
N THR A 957 -2.07 -13.08 -33.32
CA THR A 957 -1.72 -12.61 -31.97
C THR A 957 -1.02 -11.26 -32.08
N GLN A 958 -0.98 -10.48 -31.01
CA GLN A 958 -0.23 -9.22 -31.00
C GLN A 958 1.22 -9.49 -30.61
N VAL A 959 2.18 -8.79 -31.25
CA VAL A 959 3.60 -9.07 -31.04
C VAL A 959 4.02 -8.87 -29.58
N TYR A 960 3.48 -7.87 -28.88
CA TYR A 960 3.80 -7.63 -27.47
C TYR A 960 3.32 -8.73 -26.51
N GLU A 961 2.35 -9.56 -26.91
CA GLU A 961 1.91 -10.71 -26.12
C GLU A 961 2.98 -11.81 -26.10
N ILE A 962 3.91 -11.80 -27.07
CA ILE A 962 5.02 -12.74 -27.16
C ILE A 962 6.09 -12.37 -26.13
N PRO A 963 6.53 -13.31 -25.28
CA PRO A 963 7.47 -13.03 -24.20
C PRO A 963 8.87 -12.71 -24.74
N GLU A 964 9.52 -11.75 -24.09
CA GLU A 964 10.93 -11.45 -24.35
C GLU A 964 11.82 -12.55 -23.80
N GLY A 965 12.76 -13.00 -24.63
CA GLY A 965 13.68 -14.07 -24.30
C GLY A 965 15.12 -13.67 -24.61
N THR A 966 16.05 -14.23 -23.84
CA THR A 966 17.46 -14.15 -24.21
C THR A 966 17.71 -14.89 -25.52
N ARG A 967 18.81 -14.55 -26.20
CA ARG A 967 19.25 -15.22 -27.43
C ARG A 967 19.22 -16.75 -27.30
N VAL A 968 19.72 -17.28 -26.18
CA VAL A 968 19.88 -18.73 -25.94
C VAL A 968 18.60 -19.43 -25.45
N ALA A 969 17.63 -18.71 -24.88
CA ALA A 969 16.40 -19.29 -24.32
C ALA A 969 15.49 -19.89 -25.41
N ARG A 970 14.66 -20.91 -25.10
CA ARG A 970 13.77 -21.53 -26.10
C ARG A 970 12.52 -20.71 -26.42
N GLY A 971 12.02 -19.91 -25.48
CA GLY A 971 10.74 -19.21 -25.61
C GLY A 971 9.57 -20.00 -24.99
N ARG A 972 8.34 -19.63 -25.32
CA ARG A 972 7.11 -20.29 -24.84
C ARG A 972 6.41 -21.02 -25.98
N GLY A 973 5.71 -22.10 -25.66
CA GLY A 973 4.94 -22.87 -26.66
C GLY A 973 3.81 -22.05 -27.28
N LEU A 974 3.59 -22.21 -28.57
CA LEU A 974 2.63 -21.46 -29.38
C LEU A 974 1.17 -21.72 -28.97
N LEU A 975 0.90 -22.90 -28.41
CA LEU A 975 -0.40 -23.28 -27.82
C LEU A 975 -0.85 -22.36 -26.68
N ASN A 976 0.06 -21.60 -26.07
CA ASN A 976 -0.31 -20.62 -25.05
C ASN A 976 -0.92 -19.34 -25.63
N PHE A 977 -0.72 -19.09 -26.93
CA PHE A 977 -1.13 -17.86 -27.61
C PHE A 977 -2.26 -18.12 -28.63
N LEU A 978 -2.28 -19.31 -29.23
CA LEU A 978 -3.19 -19.69 -30.31
C LEU A 978 -3.90 -21.02 -30.00
N GLU A 979 -5.18 -21.13 -30.38
CA GLU A 979 -5.99 -22.35 -30.23
C GLU A 979 -5.74 -23.32 -31.41
N LEU A 980 -4.50 -23.79 -31.54
CA LEU A 980 -4.11 -24.74 -32.58
C LEU A 980 -4.57 -26.16 -32.23
N SER A 981 -5.07 -26.90 -33.22
CA SER A 981 -5.36 -28.33 -33.04
C SER A 981 -4.07 -29.15 -32.91
N SER A 982 -4.13 -30.28 -32.19
CA SER A 982 -2.98 -31.19 -32.03
C SER A 982 -2.49 -31.71 -33.40
N GLY A 983 -1.39 -31.14 -33.89
CA GLY A 983 -0.77 -31.50 -35.16
C GLY A 983 -0.75 -30.41 -36.23
N GLU A 984 -1.40 -29.26 -36.03
CA GLU A 984 -1.28 -28.11 -36.95
C GLU A 984 0.09 -27.44 -36.83
N LYS A 985 0.80 -27.29 -37.95
CA LYS A 985 2.14 -26.66 -38.00
C LYS A 985 2.08 -25.31 -38.69
N VAL A 986 2.80 -24.33 -38.14
CA VAL A 986 2.90 -22.99 -38.75
C VAL A 986 3.91 -23.01 -39.89
N LEU A 987 3.43 -22.69 -41.10
CA LEU A 987 4.23 -22.69 -42.32
C LEU A 987 4.64 -21.29 -42.79
N SER A 988 3.94 -20.24 -42.36
CA SER A 988 4.30 -18.86 -42.72
C SER A 988 3.84 -17.88 -41.66
N LEU A 989 4.61 -16.82 -41.48
CA LEU A 989 4.31 -15.70 -40.59
C LEU A 989 4.28 -14.41 -41.40
N VAL A 990 3.24 -13.59 -41.22
CA VAL A 990 3.10 -12.30 -41.90
C VAL A 990 2.69 -11.24 -40.88
N THR A 991 3.29 -10.06 -40.95
CA THR A 991 2.86 -8.92 -40.13
C THR A 991 1.65 -8.24 -40.73
N ALA A 992 0.70 -7.84 -39.91
CA ALA A 992 -0.37 -6.93 -40.27
C ALA A 992 -0.26 -5.69 -39.39
N GLN A 993 0.08 -4.56 -40.00
CA GLN A 993 0.07 -3.28 -39.30
C GLN A 993 -1.39 -2.93 -38.99
N LYS A 994 -1.68 -2.67 -37.72
CA LYS A 994 -2.93 -2.03 -37.33
C LYS A 994 -2.70 -0.52 -37.40
N GLY A 995 -3.55 0.20 -38.14
CA GLY A 995 -3.79 1.60 -37.84
C GLY A 995 -4.27 1.69 -36.39
N GLY A 996 -3.54 2.46 -35.57
CA GLY A 996 -3.92 2.75 -34.19
C GLY A 996 -5.23 3.55 -34.10
N PRO A 997 -5.77 3.77 -32.89
CA PRO A 997 -7.00 4.53 -32.70
C PRO A 997 -6.76 6.00 -33.04
N LYS A 998 -7.39 6.49 -34.12
CA LYS A 998 -7.51 7.92 -34.48
C LYS A 998 -6.21 8.72 -34.38
N GLN A 999 -5.25 8.48 -35.27
CA GLN A 999 -4.31 9.51 -35.70
C GLN A 999 -3.87 9.19 -37.13
N GLU A 1000 -3.99 10.22 -37.97
CA GLU A 1000 -3.49 10.40 -39.33
C GLU A 1000 -2.98 9.13 -40.02
N ALA A 1001 -3.80 8.64 -40.95
CA ALA A 1001 -3.34 7.73 -41.98
C ALA A 1001 -2.12 8.35 -42.68
N ASN A 1002 -0.93 7.82 -42.38
CA ASN A 1002 0.18 7.89 -43.31
C ASN A 1002 -0.31 7.27 -44.62
N ALA A 1003 -0.61 8.13 -45.58
CA ALA A 1003 -1.30 7.85 -46.84
C ALA A 1003 -0.47 7.02 -47.84
N ASN A 1004 0.49 6.21 -47.38
CA ASN A 1004 1.53 5.61 -48.24
C ASN A 1004 1.62 4.08 -48.25
N SER A 1005 0.79 3.32 -47.52
CA SER A 1005 0.79 1.85 -47.68
C SER A 1005 -0.16 1.42 -48.80
N ASN A 1006 0.37 1.22 -50.02
CA ASN A 1006 -0.35 0.78 -51.22
C ASN A 1006 -0.76 -0.73 -51.20
N GLU A 1007 -0.71 -1.41 -50.06
CA GLU A 1007 -0.93 -2.85 -49.92
C GLU A 1007 -2.42 -3.21 -49.88
N LYS A 1008 -2.92 -3.98 -50.86
CA LYS A 1008 -4.36 -4.30 -51.02
C LYS A 1008 -4.70 -5.78 -50.94
N TYR A 1009 -3.76 -6.67 -51.27
CA TYR A 1009 -4.01 -8.10 -51.38
C TYR A 1009 -2.94 -8.93 -50.67
N LEU A 1010 -3.34 -10.10 -50.14
CA LEU A 1010 -2.45 -11.20 -49.78
C LEU A 1010 -2.36 -12.20 -50.92
N VAL A 1011 -1.14 -12.45 -51.38
CA VAL A 1011 -0.83 -13.51 -52.33
C VAL A 1011 -0.21 -14.68 -51.58
N MET A 1012 -0.72 -15.88 -51.82
CA MET A 1012 -0.34 -17.14 -51.17
C MET A 1012 0.16 -18.12 -52.22
N VAL A 1013 1.28 -18.79 -51.98
CA VAL A 1013 1.80 -19.85 -52.86
C VAL A 1013 1.96 -21.17 -52.11
N THR A 1014 1.63 -22.29 -52.76
CA THR A 1014 1.77 -23.64 -52.22
C THR A 1014 3.04 -24.34 -52.73
N LYS A 1015 3.42 -25.42 -52.06
CA LYS A 1015 4.56 -26.29 -52.38
C LYS A 1015 4.50 -26.80 -53.82
N ASN A 1016 3.31 -27.18 -54.29
CA ASN A 1016 3.08 -27.69 -55.63
C ASN A 1016 2.94 -26.58 -56.69
N GLY A 1017 3.20 -25.32 -56.32
CA GLY A 1017 3.21 -24.19 -57.24
C GLY A 1017 1.83 -23.65 -57.59
N ARG A 1018 0.80 -23.87 -56.75
CA ARG A 1018 -0.47 -23.13 -56.86
C ARG A 1018 -0.30 -21.77 -56.20
N ILE A 1019 -0.91 -20.74 -56.77
CA ILE A 1019 -0.86 -19.37 -56.30
C ILE A 1019 -2.28 -18.79 -56.23
N LYS A 1020 -2.54 -17.99 -55.21
CA LYS A 1020 -3.85 -17.41 -54.92
C LYS A 1020 -3.70 -15.98 -54.44
N LYS A 1021 -4.61 -15.10 -54.87
CA LYS A 1021 -4.71 -13.73 -54.42
C LYS A 1021 -6.02 -13.52 -53.66
N THR A 1022 -5.99 -12.90 -52.48
CA THR A 1022 -7.17 -12.59 -51.66
C THR A 1022 -7.07 -11.17 -51.11
N SER A 1023 -8.18 -10.46 -50.98
CA SER A 1023 -8.22 -9.11 -50.42
C SER A 1023 -7.76 -9.10 -48.95
N LEU A 1024 -6.97 -8.08 -48.56
CA LEU A 1024 -6.51 -7.94 -47.17
C LEU A 1024 -7.69 -7.80 -46.19
N GLY A 1025 -8.78 -7.15 -46.61
CA GLY A 1025 -9.99 -6.98 -45.79
C GLY A 1025 -10.71 -8.29 -45.41
N GLU A 1026 -10.43 -9.42 -46.08
CA GLU A 1026 -10.94 -10.74 -45.63
C GLU A 1026 -10.25 -11.25 -44.35
N PHE A 1027 -9.21 -10.53 -43.88
CA PHE A 1027 -8.38 -10.86 -42.72
C PHE A 1027 -8.39 -9.79 -41.60
N ASP A 1028 -9.30 -8.80 -41.65
CA ASP A 1028 -9.39 -7.77 -40.61
C ASP A 1028 -9.79 -8.31 -39.23
N ASN A 1029 -10.56 -9.41 -39.20
CA ASN A 1029 -11.12 -10.00 -38.00
C ASN A 1029 -10.73 -11.49 -37.85
N VAL A 1030 -9.44 -11.79 -37.82
CA VAL A 1030 -8.93 -13.15 -37.53
C VAL A 1030 -9.14 -13.46 -36.05
N ARG A 1031 -9.89 -14.53 -35.75
CA ARG A 1031 -10.13 -15.01 -34.38
C ARG A 1031 -8.94 -15.86 -33.88
N LYS A 1032 -8.80 -16.00 -32.55
CA LYS A 1032 -7.83 -16.93 -31.94
C LYS A 1032 -8.05 -18.40 -32.30
N SER A 1033 -9.28 -18.77 -32.67
CA SER A 1033 -9.66 -20.09 -33.21
C SER A 1033 -9.26 -20.29 -34.68
N GLY A 1034 -8.73 -19.25 -35.32
CA GLY A 1034 -8.33 -19.24 -36.72
C GLY A 1034 -9.49 -19.17 -37.72
N ILE A 1035 -9.16 -18.80 -38.96
CA ILE A 1035 -10.08 -18.78 -40.12
C ILE A 1035 -9.41 -19.48 -41.31
N ILE A 1036 -10.19 -19.98 -42.26
CA ILE A 1036 -9.64 -20.57 -43.50
C ILE A 1036 -9.02 -19.45 -44.36
N SER A 1037 -7.81 -19.68 -44.89
CA SER A 1037 -7.10 -18.74 -45.78
C SER A 1037 -6.97 -19.29 -47.22
N ILE A 1038 -6.76 -20.60 -47.36
CA ILE A 1038 -6.67 -21.31 -48.64
C ILE A 1038 -7.12 -22.75 -48.46
N LYS A 1039 -7.82 -23.30 -49.45
CA LYS A 1039 -8.13 -24.73 -49.51
C LYS A 1039 -6.97 -25.49 -50.16
N LEU A 1040 -6.33 -26.39 -49.42
CA LEU A 1040 -5.20 -27.19 -49.89
C LEU A 1040 -5.66 -28.56 -50.40
N GLU A 1041 -5.00 -29.05 -51.45
CA GLU A 1041 -5.18 -30.42 -51.96
C GLU A 1041 -4.39 -31.42 -51.10
N LYS A 1042 -4.76 -32.71 -51.12
CA LYS A 1042 -4.11 -33.75 -50.32
C LYS A 1042 -2.61 -33.84 -50.66
N GLY A 1043 -1.75 -33.53 -49.70
CA GLY A 1043 -0.28 -33.53 -49.85
C GLY A 1043 0.32 -32.21 -50.36
N ASP A 1044 -0.48 -31.16 -50.57
CA ASP A 1044 0.00 -29.80 -50.82
C ASP A 1044 0.09 -29.00 -49.51
N LEU A 1045 1.03 -28.07 -49.43
CA LEU A 1045 1.31 -27.28 -48.24
C LEU A 1045 1.48 -25.81 -48.62
N LEU A 1046 0.95 -24.89 -47.82
CA LEU A 1046 1.21 -23.47 -48.01
C LEU A 1046 2.70 -23.18 -47.76
N LYS A 1047 3.37 -22.46 -48.66
CA LYS A 1047 4.81 -22.18 -48.55
C LYS A 1047 5.14 -20.76 -48.16
N LYS A 1048 4.51 -19.79 -48.79
CA LYS A 1048 4.80 -18.37 -48.52
C LYS A 1048 3.56 -17.54 -48.77
N VAL A 1049 3.41 -16.49 -47.97
CA VAL A 1049 2.40 -15.45 -48.12
C VAL A 1049 3.10 -14.11 -48.19
N VAL A 1050 2.70 -13.26 -49.13
CA VAL A 1050 3.25 -11.89 -49.32
C VAL A 1050 2.11 -10.90 -49.52
N LYS A 1051 2.32 -9.66 -49.10
CA LYS A 1051 1.41 -8.55 -49.37
C LYS A 1051 1.73 -7.92 -50.72
N THR A 1052 0.72 -7.44 -51.41
CA THR A 1052 0.83 -6.92 -52.79
C THR A 1052 -0.15 -5.78 -53.03
N SER A 1053 0.18 -4.91 -53.98
CA SER A 1053 -0.60 -3.73 -54.34
C SER A 1053 -1.70 -4.00 -55.37
N GLY A 1054 -1.59 -5.06 -56.18
CA GLY A 1054 -2.46 -5.34 -57.32
C GLY A 1054 -1.74 -5.27 -58.68
N ASP A 1055 -0.66 -4.50 -58.76
CA ASP A 1055 0.06 -4.14 -59.99
C ASP A 1055 1.49 -4.72 -60.07
N ASP A 1056 1.90 -5.48 -59.06
CA ASP A 1056 3.28 -5.95 -58.88
C ASP A 1056 3.63 -7.11 -59.84
N ASP A 1057 4.93 -7.40 -59.99
CA ASP A 1057 5.37 -8.67 -60.59
C ASP A 1057 5.68 -9.69 -59.48
N ILE A 1058 5.23 -10.93 -59.64
CA ILE A 1058 5.51 -12.03 -58.71
C ILE A 1058 6.70 -12.83 -59.22
N VAL A 1059 7.64 -13.11 -58.33
CA VAL A 1059 8.78 -14.01 -58.55
C VAL A 1059 8.62 -15.24 -57.67
N LEU A 1060 8.57 -16.42 -58.28
CA LEU A 1060 8.65 -17.69 -57.56
C LEU A 1060 10.02 -18.34 -57.78
N VAL A 1061 10.59 -18.94 -56.75
CA VAL A 1061 11.86 -19.67 -56.81
C VAL A 1061 11.64 -21.12 -56.36
N THR A 1062 12.23 -22.06 -57.09
CA THR A 1062 12.14 -23.50 -56.80
C THR A 1062 13.43 -24.05 -56.20
N LYS A 1063 13.29 -25.16 -55.49
CA LYS A 1063 14.39 -25.87 -54.81
C LYS A 1063 15.53 -26.26 -55.74
N GLN A 1064 15.19 -26.75 -56.95
CA GLN A 1064 16.18 -27.17 -57.96
C GLN A 1064 16.75 -26.00 -58.77
N GLY A 1065 16.47 -24.76 -58.37
CA GLY A 1065 17.10 -23.57 -58.94
C GLY A 1065 16.44 -23.02 -60.20
N ASN A 1066 15.13 -23.21 -60.37
CA ASN A 1066 14.34 -22.49 -61.39
C ASN A 1066 13.62 -21.29 -60.75
N SER A 1067 13.34 -20.26 -61.55
CA SER A 1067 12.47 -19.15 -61.14
C SER A 1067 11.56 -18.71 -62.27
N ILE A 1068 10.34 -18.31 -61.94
CA ILE A 1068 9.41 -17.66 -62.87
C ILE A 1068 9.08 -16.27 -62.36
N ARG A 1069 8.99 -15.30 -63.27
CA ARG A 1069 8.51 -13.94 -63.03
C ARG A 1069 7.30 -13.71 -63.92
N PHE A 1070 6.17 -13.30 -63.35
CA PHE A 1070 4.94 -12.99 -64.11
C PHE A 1070 4.15 -11.88 -63.42
N LYS A 1071 3.18 -11.27 -64.10
CA LYS A 1071 2.43 -10.13 -63.57
C LYS A 1071 1.38 -10.61 -62.57
N GLU A 1072 1.21 -9.91 -61.44
CA GLU A 1072 0.19 -10.21 -60.44
C GLU A 1072 -1.25 -10.08 -61.01
N LYS A 1073 -1.43 -9.24 -62.05
CA LYS A 1073 -2.67 -9.14 -62.83
C LYS A 1073 -3.13 -10.45 -63.47
N ASP A 1074 -2.20 -11.38 -63.72
CA ASP A 1074 -2.51 -12.71 -64.27
C ASP A 1074 -3.18 -13.64 -63.22
N ILE A 1075 -3.34 -13.15 -61.98
CA ILE A 1075 -4.06 -13.78 -60.89
C ILE A 1075 -5.27 -12.92 -60.53
N ARG A 1076 -6.48 -13.46 -60.75
CA ARG A 1076 -7.71 -12.80 -60.26
C ARG A 1076 -7.81 -12.90 -58.72
N PRO A 1077 -8.33 -11.87 -58.02
CA PRO A 1077 -8.71 -11.99 -56.63
C PRO A 1077 -9.74 -13.13 -56.42
N MET A 1078 -9.61 -13.88 -55.34
CA MET A 1078 -10.51 -14.97 -54.96
C MET A 1078 -10.74 -14.96 -53.45
N GLY A 1079 -11.92 -15.42 -53.01
CA GLY A 1079 -12.23 -15.55 -51.58
C GLY A 1079 -11.42 -16.62 -50.85
N ARG A 1080 -11.40 -16.56 -49.52
CA ARG A 1080 -10.67 -17.46 -48.60
C ARG A 1080 -10.82 -18.98 -48.86
N SER A 1081 -11.98 -19.46 -49.32
CA SER A 1081 -12.20 -20.91 -49.54
C SER A 1081 -11.68 -21.45 -50.88
N ALA A 1082 -11.16 -20.60 -51.78
CA ALA A 1082 -10.64 -21.04 -53.09
C ALA A 1082 -9.24 -21.69 -52.99
N ALA A 1083 -8.93 -22.60 -53.92
CA ALA A 1083 -7.65 -23.36 -53.99
C ALA A 1083 -6.56 -22.68 -54.86
N GLY A 1084 -6.87 -21.57 -55.52
CA GLY A 1084 -5.92 -20.85 -56.37
C GLY A 1084 -5.67 -21.46 -57.76
N VAL A 1085 -4.81 -20.80 -58.53
CA VAL A 1085 -4.43 -21.11 -59.92
C VAL A 1085 -2.96 -21.55 -60.01
N LYS A 1086 -2.53 -22.19 -61.10
CA LYS A 1086 -1.15 -22.69 -61.22
C LYS A 1086 -0.12 -21.56 -61.43
N GLY A 1087 0.73 -21.25 -60.46
CA GLY A 1087 1.76 -20.21 -60.55
C GLY A 1087 3.00 -20.61 -61.38
N ILE A 1088 3.51 -21.83 -61.18
CA ILE A 1088 4.68 -22.37 -61.87
C ILE A 1088 4.48 -23.85 -62.18
N ARG A 1089 5.07 -24.33 -63.29
CA ARG A 1089 5.12 -25.76 -63.63
C ARG A 1089 6.40 -26.37 -63.06
N LEU A 1090 6.24 -27.25 -62.06
CA LEU A 1090 7.35 -27.94 -61.40
C LEU A 1090 7.74 -29.23 -62.15
N LYS A 1091 9.02 -29.58 -62.09
CA LYS A 1091 9.54 -30.88 -62.53
C LYS A 1091 9.35 -31.91 -61.43
N LYS A 1092 9.45 -33.21 -61.75
CA LYS A 1092 9.33 -34.30 -60.78
C LYS A 1092 10.39 -34.13 -59.67
N GLY A 1093 9.93 -34.00 -58.41
CA GLY A 1093 10.80 -33.81 -57.25
C GLY A 1093 11.28 -32.36 -57.01
N ASP A 1094 10.80 -31.39 -57.79
CA ASP A 1094 11.00 -29.96 -57.53
C ASP A 1094 9.83 -29.38 -56.72
N GLU A 1095 10.08 -28.35 -55.92
CA GLU A 1095 9.08 -27.68 -55.09
C GLU A 1095 9.35 -26.18 -55.00
N VAL A 1096 8.32 -25.37 -54.74
CA VAL A 1096 8.50 -23.93 -54.49
C VAL A 1096 9.10 -23.72 -53.10
N ILE A 1097 10.16 -22.92 -53.02
CA ILE A 1097 10.84 -22.59 -51.75
C ILE A 1097 10.62 -21.15 -51.31
N GLY A 1098 10.29 -20.26 -52.25
CA GLY A 1098 10.16 -18.83 -51.98
C GLY A 1098 9.29 -18.12 -53.00
N MET A 1099 8.70 -17.02 -52.54
CA MET A 1099 7.93 -16.08 -53.33
C MET A 1099 8.29 -14.68 -52.84
N ASP A 1100 8.59 -13.81 -53.80
CA ASP A 1100 8.91 -12.40 -53.56
C ASP A 1100 8.21 -11.56 -54.64
N ILE A 1101 8.07 -10.27 -54.37
CA ILE A 1101 7.44 -9.32 -55.29
C ILE A 1101 8.42 -8.28 -55.80
N ILE A 1102 8.14 -7.77 -57.00
CA ILE A 1102 8.82 -6.62 -57.57
C ILE A 1102 7.75 -5.54 -57.74
N GLU A 1103 7.77 -4.58 -56.83
CA GLU A 1103 6.84 -3.44 -56.85
C GLU A 1103 6.97 -2.63 -58.12
N LYS A 1104 5.83 -2.22 -58.65
CA LYS A 1104 5.75 -1.48 -59.91
C LYS A 1104 5.37 -0.02 -59.67
N GLY A 1105 6.34 0.82 -59.34
CA GLY A 1105 6.17 2.29 -59.37
C GLY A 1105 6.66 3.07 -58.15
N THR A 1106 7.98 3.16 -57.97
CA THR A 1106 8.61 4.38 -57.44
C THR A 1106 9.18 5.18 -58.61
N ASN A 1107 8.29 5.62 -59.50
CA ASN A 1107 8.61 6.74 -60.39
C ASN A 1107 8.38 8.02 -59.57
N VAL A 1108 9.45 8.55 -59.00
CA VAL A 1108 9.53 9.98 -58.68
C VAL A 1108 10.15 10.64 -59.91
N ASP A 1109 9.32 11.45 -60.58
CA ASP A 1109 9.61 12.51 -61.53
C ASP A 1109 10.60 12.29 -62.69
N GLU A 1110 10.10 12.58 -63.90
CA GLU A 1110 10.83 12.68 -65.17
C GLU A 1110 11.75 13.93 -65.24
N SER A 1111 12.53 14.21 -64.20
CA SER A 1111 13.51 15.30 -64.21
C SER A 1111 14.86 14.87 -63.67
N GLN A 1112 15.80 14.72 -64.61
CA GLN A 1112 17.26 14.75 -64.48
C GLN A 1112 17.94 13.66 -63.63
N ASP A 1113 18.95 13.05 -64.27
CA ASP A 1113 19.96 12.13 -63.75
C ASP A 1113 19.58 10.66 -63.43
N LYS A 1114 20.00 9.81 -64.38
CA LYS A 1114 20.00 8.35 -64.36
C LYS A 1114 20.64 7.77 -63.08
N LYS A 1115 19.81 7.25 -62.18
CA LYS A 1115 20.07 5.98 -61.49
C LYS A 1115 18.76 5.20 -61.43
N LYS A 1116 18.48 4.40 -62.47
CA LYS A 1116 17.48 3.31 -62.38
C LYS A 1116 17.81 2.52 -61.13
N SER A 1117 16.92 2.50 -60.15
CA SER A 1117 17.13 1.72 -58.95
C SER A 1117 17.18 0.23 -59.32
N LYS A 1118 18.34 -0.38 -59.10
CA LYS A 1118 18.60 -1.77 -59.50
C LYS A 1118 18.17 -2.65 -58.33
N LYS A 1119 17.09 -3.39 -58.52
CA LYS A 1119 16.63 -4.44 -57.58
C LYS A 1119 17.40 -5.73 -57.80
N TYR A 1120 17.73 -6.43 -56.72
CA TYR A 1120 18.50 -7.67 -56.75
C TYR A 1120 17.74 -8.82 -56.07
N LEU A 1121 17.71 -9.99 -56.72
CA LEU A 1121 17.24 -11.22 -56.11
C LEU A 1121 18.42 -11.92 -55.41
N LEU A 1122 18.33 -12.05 -54.08
CA LEU A 1122 19.25 -12.82 -53.26
C LEU A 1122 18.75 -14.25 -53.15
N VAL A 1123 19.63 -15.23 -53.39
CA VAL A 1123 19.34 -16.65 -53.13
C VAL A 1123 20.42 -17.26 -52.24
N VAL A 1124 20.00 -18.09 -51.28
CA VAL A 1124 20.88 -18.80 -50.33
C VAL A 1124 20.60 -20.30 -50.39
N MET A 1125 21.67 -21.10 -50.35
CA MET A 1125 21.68 -22.55 -50.57
C MET A 1125 22.07 -23.32 -49.30
N GLU A 1126 21.69 -24.59 -49.24
CA GLU A 1126 21.81 -25.46 -48.05
C GLU A 1126 23.22 -25.48 -47.43
N ASN A 1127 24.28 -25.44 -48.24
CA ASN A 1127 25.66 -25.52 -47.75
C ASN A 1127 26.31 -24.14 -47.47
N GLY A 1128 25.51 -23.10 -47.26
CA GLY A 1128 25.99 -21.77 -46.86
C GLY A 1128 26.53 -20.94 -48.02
N TYR A 1129 26.17 -21.24 -49.26
CA TYR A 1129 26.47 -20.40 -50.44
C TYR A 1129 25.29 -19.51 -50.77
N GLY A 1130 25.55 -18.33 -51.32
CA GLY A 1130 24.50 -17.50 -51.90
C GLY A 1130 25.03 -16.44 -52.84
N LYS A 1131 24.11 -15.74 -53.51
CA LYS A 1131 24.44 -14.74 -54.52
C LYS A 1131 23.33 -13.72 -54.69
N ARG A 1132 23.72 -12.51 -55.09
CA ARG A 1132 22.80 -11.48 -55.58
C ARG A 1132 22.78 -11.52 -57.10
N THR A 1133 21.60 -11.43 -57.69
CA THR A 1133 21.41 -11.42 -59.15
C THR A 1133 20.52 -10.26 -59.54
N ASP A 1134 20.92 -9.50 -60.57
CA ASP A 1134 20.11 -8.39 -61.09
C ASP A 1134 18.76 -8.90 -61.62
N VAL A 1135 17.68 -8.29 -61.13
CA VAL A 1135 16.29 -8.62 -61.52
C VAL A 1135 16.07 -8.43 -63.03
N ALA A 1136 16.82 -7.54 -63.69
CA ALA A 1136 16.76 -7.35 -65.14
C ALA A 1136 17.10 -8.63 -65.93
N GLN A 1137 17.87 -9.55 -65.34
CA GLN A 1137 18.17 -10.83 -65.99
C GLN A 1137 16.97 -11.79 -65.99
N TYR A 1138 15.93 -11.53 -65.18
CA TYR A 1138 14.73 -12.34 -65.08
C TYR A 1138 13.62 -11.79 -65.97
N LYS A 1139 13.48 -12.35 -67.17
CA LYS A 1139 12.42 -11.99 -68.12
C LYS A 1139 11.03 -12.33 -67.56
N VAL A 1140 10.07 -11.43 -67.78
CA VAL A 1140 8.65 -11.67 -67.51
C VAL A 1140 8.14 -12.77 -68.45
N GLN A 1141 7.46 -13.76 -67.89
CA GLN A 1141 6.89 -14.93 -68.55
C GLN A 1141 5.39 -15.02 -68.21
N GLY A 1142 4.64 -15.86 -68.92
CA GLY A 1142 3.26 -16.17 -68.55
C GLY A 1142 3.21 -17.07 -67.30
N ARG A 1143 2.23 -16.82 -66.41
CA ARG A 1143 1.96 -17.65 -65.23
C ARG A 1143 1.79 -19.13 -65.62
N GLY A 1144 2.41 -20.05 -64.87
CA GLY A 1144 2.33 -21.49 -65.11
C GLY A 1144 3.37 -22.05 -66.10
N GLY A 1145 4.36 -21.24 -66.51
CA GLY A 1145 5.55 -21.70 -67.23
C GLY A 1145 6.53 -22.51 -66.35
N SER A 1146 7.56 -23.11 -66.96
CA SER A 1146 8.58 -23.91 -66.24
C SER A 1146 9.67 -23.08 -65.55
N GLY A 1147 9.68 -21.77 -65.77
CA GLY A 1147 10.72 -20.87 -65.26
C GLY A 1147 12.07 -20.97 -66.00
N ILE A 1148 13.00 -20.13 -65.58
CA ILE A 1148 14.38 -20.01 -66.06
C ILE A 1148 15.37 -20.34 -64.92
N LYS A 1149 16.56 -20.82 -65.27
CA LYS A 1149 17.58 -21.18 -64.26
C LYS A 1149 18.03 -19.94 -63.47
N THR A 1150 18.06 -20.08 -62.14
CA THR A 1150 18.36 -19.07 -61.11
C THR A 1150 19.65 -19.35 -60.35
N ALA A 1151 20.05 -20.61 -60.26
CA ALA A 1151 21.34 -21.01 -59.72
C ALA A 1151 21.80 -22.34 -60.31
N ASN A 1152 23.10 -22.61 -60.25
CA ASN A 1152 23.64 -23.91 -60.61
C ASN A 1152 23.79 -24.81 -59.39
N ILE A 1153 22.82 -25.71 -59.19
CA ILE A 1153 22.79 -26.64 -58.06
C ILE A 1153 23.81 -27.76 -58.27
N SER A 1154 24.69 -27.96 -57.29
CA SER A 1154 25.71 -29.01 -57.25
C SER A 1154 25.78 -29.61 -55.84
N SER A 1155 26.47 -30.74 -55.67
CA SER A 1155 26.75 -31.31 -54.34
C SER A 1155 27.48 -30.34 -53.42
N LYS A 1156 28.27 -29.41 -53.98
CA LYS A 1156 28.99 -28.37 -53.25
C LYS A 1156 28.06 -27.29 -52.68
N THR A 1157 27.07 -26.87 -53.45
CA THR A 1157 26.15 -25.78 -53.05
C THR A 1157 24.96 -26.27 -52.23
N GLY A 1158 24.46 -27.47 -52.55
CA GLY A 1158 23.15 -27.94 -52.10
C GLY A 1158 22.01 -27.20 -52.81
N ASN A 1159 20.76 -27.55 -52.48
CA ASN A 1159 19.56 -26.91 -53.04
C ASN A 1159 19.39 -25.48 -52.52
N ILE A 1160 18.50 -24.69 -53.15
CA ILE A 1160 18.11 -23.38 -52.63
C ILE A 1160 17.19 -23.56 -51.41
N VAL A 1161 17.46 -22.80 -50.35
CA VAL A 1161 16.68 -22.78 -49.10
C VAL A 1161 15.93 -21.46 -48.92
N LEU A 1162 16.54 -20.33 -49.32
CA LEU A 1162 15.97 -18.99 -49.13
C LEU A 1162 16.07 -18.17 -50.41
N SER A 1163 15.06 -17.34 -50.67
CA SER A 1163 15.09 -16.25 -51.62
C SER A 1163 14.53 -14.98 -50.97
N PHE A 1164 15.14 -13.84 -51.28
CA PHE A 1164 14.66 -12.52 -50.86
C PHE A 1164 14.88 -11.50 -51.99
N MET A 1165 13.91 -10.61 -52.19
CA MET A 1165 14.13 -9.39 -52.95
C MET A 1165 14.80 -8.35 -52.04
N LEU A 1166 15.90 -7.76 -52.48
CA LEU A 1166 16.59 -6.67 -51.76
C LEU A 1166 16.04 -5.31 -52.21
N SER A 1167 15.97 -4.35 -51.29
CA SER A 1167 15.64 -2.94 -51.56
C SER A 1167 16.75 -2.21 -52.32
N ASP A 1168 16.47 -0.98 -52.76
CA ASP A 1168 17.26 -0.24 -53.75
C ASP A 1168 18.71 0.00 -53.28
N SER A 1169 19.67 -0.49 -54.10
CA SER A 1169 21.14 -0.60 -53.88
C SER A 1169 21.63 -1.89 -53.21
N GLY A 1170 20.85 -2.51 -52.31
CA GLY A 1170 21.27 -3.69 -51.55
C GLY A 1170 22.55 -3.47 -50.73
N GLU A 1171 22.87 -2.23 -50.37
CA GLU A 1171 24.01 -1.87 -49.52
C GLU A 1171 23.61 -1.63 -48.05
N ASP A 1172 22.37 -1.21 -47.80
CA ASP A 1172 21.83 -0.84 -46.47
C ASP A 1172 21.01 -1.96 -45.79
N GLU A 1173 21.12 -3.20 -46.28
CA GLU A 1173 20.45 -4.37 -45.69
C GLU A 1173 21.44 -5.39 -45.13
N ASP A 1174 21.11 -5.93 -43.96
CA ASP A 1174 21.83 -7.03 -43.33
C ASP A 1174 21.10 -8.37 -43.52
N LEU A 1175 21.80 -9.38 -44.02
CA LEU A 1175 21.32 -10.75 -44.06
C LEU A 1175 21.65 -11.45 -42.75
N ILE A 1176 20.62 -11.95 -42.07
CA ILE A 1176 20.76 -12.86 -40.93
C ILE A 1176 20.40 -14.28 -41.38
N VAL A 1177 21.32 -15.24 -41.22
CA VAL A 1177 21.10 -16.65 -41.56
C VAL A 1177 21.33 -17.52 -40.34
N ILE A 1178 20.48 -18.52 -40.13
CA ILE A 1178 20.62 -19.53 -39.08
C ILE A 1178 20.77 -20.95 -39.66
N SER A 1179 21.65 -21.75 -39.06
CA SER A 1179 21.84 -23.17 -39.39
C SER A 1179 20.91 -24.10 -38.60
N GLN A 1180 20.79 -25.35 -39.05
CA GLN A 1180 20.02 -26.39 -38.37
C GLN A 1180 20.57 -26.69 -36.96
N LYS A 1181 21.88 -26.55 -36.75
CA LYS A 1181 22.51 -26.67 -35.41
C LYS A 1181 22.49 -25.37 -34.60
N GLY A 1182 21.80 -24.32 -35.07
CA GLY A 1182 21.58 -23.08 -34.32
C GLY A 1182 22.71 -22.06 -34.40
N GLN A 1183 23.61 -22.17 -35.37
CA GLN A 1183 24.64 -21.14 -35.64
C GLN A 1183 24.01 -19.98 -36.40
N VAL A 1184 24.19 -18.75 -35.93
CA VAL A 1184 23.61 -17.53 -36.54
C VAL A 1184 24.74 -16.63 -37.04
N ILE A 1185 24.62 -16.14 -38.28
CA ILE A 1185 25.50 -15.11 -38.83
C ILE A 1185 24.66 -13.93 -39.32
N ARG A 1186 25.09 -12.71 -38.97
CA ARG A 1186 24.59 -11.45 -39.52
C ARG A 1186 25.66 -10.88 -40.45
N THR A 1187 25.34 -10.59 -41.70
CA THR A 1187 26.30 -10.16 -42.71
C THR A 1187 25.64 -9.15 -43.65
N ALA A 1188 26.30 -8.02 -43.89
CA ALA A 1188 25.84 -7.02 -44.84
C ALA A 1188 25.63 -7.63 -46.24
N THR A 1189 24.45 -7.44 -46.81
CA THR A 1189 24.09 -7.97 -48.14
C THR A 1189 25.00 -7.39 -49.23
N GLY A 1190 25.46 -6.15 -49.07
CA GLY A 1190 26.50 -5.50 -49.89
C GLY A 1190 27.77 -6.32 -50.06
N SER A 1191 28.14 -7.10 -49.05
CA SER A 1191 29.32 -7.97 -49.11
C SER A 1191 29.12 -9.24 -49.95
N ILE A 1192 27.90 -9.60 -50.33
CA ILE A 1192 27.59 -10.81 -51.14
C ILE A 1192 27.79 -10.48 -52.63
N SER A 1193 28.53 -11.31 -53.37
CA SER A 1193 28.90 -10.99 -54.75
C SER A 1193 27.70 -10.96 -55.70
N LEU A 1194 27.67 -9.95 -56.57
CA LEU A 1194 26.73 -9.82 -57.68
C LEU A 1194 27.18 -10.75 -58.82
N LEU A 1195 26.37 -11.75 -59.15
CA LEU A 1195 26.69 -12.76 -60.16
C LEU A 1195 25.49 -12.99 -61.09
N GLY A 1196 25.76 -13.56 -62.27
CA GLY A 1196 24.70 -13.93 -63.21
C GLY A 1196 23.76 -15.03 -62.71
N ARG A 1197 22.62 -15.20 -63.38
CA ARG A 1197 21.60 -16.21 -63.03
C ARG A 1197 22.16 -17.64 -62.90
N ALA A 1198 22.83 -18.19 -63.89
CA ALA A 1198 23.25 -19.60 -63.88
C ALA A 1198 24.61 -19.87 -63.17
N THR A 1199 24.84 -19.27 -62.00
CA THR A 1199 26.12 -19.40 -61.24
C THR A 1199 25.93 -20.07 -59.87
N GLN A 1200 27.03 -20.49 -59.23
CA GLN A 1200 27.05 -21.23 -57.95
C GLN A 1200 27.04 -20.32 -56.69
N GLY A 1201 27.35 -19.03 -56.81
CA GLY A 1201 27.43 -18.13 -55.67
C GLY A 1201 28.71 -18.22 -54.85
N VAL A 1202 28.77 -17.41 -53.79
CA VAL A 1202 29.91 -17.27 -52.87
C VAL A 1202 29.52 -17.76 -51.48
N ARG A 1203 30.50 -18.15 -50.67
CA ARG A 1203 30.24 -18.64 -49.31
C ARG A 1203 29.82 -17.48 -48.40
N ILE A 1204 28.63 -17.56 -47.83
CA ILE A 1204 28.05 -16.61 -46.87
C ILE A 1204 28.39 -17.04 -45.44
N MET A 1205 28.23 -18.33 -45.15
CA MET A 1205 28.40 -18.90 -43.82
C MET A 1205 29.28 -20.14 -43.89
N ARG A 1206 30.22 -20.29 -42.95
CA ARG A 1206 30.99 -21.54 -42.81
C ARG A 1206 30.26 -22.45 -41.82
N LEU A 1207 29.66 -23.51 -42.33
CA LEU A 1207 28.94 -24.52 -41.56
C LEU A 1207 29.90 -25.62 -41.07
N ASP A 1208 29.60 -26.20 -39.91
CA ASP A 1208 30.29 -27.40 -39.42
C ASP A 1208 29.87 -28.66 -40.23
N ALA A 1209 30.65 -29.74 -40.12
CA ALA A 1209 30.35 -30.99 -40.85
C ALA A 1209 28.95 -31.52 -40.50
N GLY A 1210 28.16 -31.79 -41.55
CA GLY A 1210 26.77 -32.25 -41.43
C GLY A 1210 25.76 -31.20 -40.98
N ASP A 1211 26.12 -29.91 -40.97
CA ASP A 1211 25.19 -28.79 -40.72
C ASP A 1211 24.74 -28.15 -42.05
N LYS A 1212 23.54 -27.59 -42.07
CA LYS A 1212 22.92 -26.94 -43.23
C LYS A 1212 22.23 -25.65 -42.83
N VAL A 1213 22.05 -24.72 -43.76
CA VAL A 1213 21.20 -23.53 -43.56
C VAL A 1213 19.76 -23.97 -43.34
N ALA A 1214 19.12 -23.41 -42.31
CA ALA A 1214 17.73 -23.69 -41.95
C ALA A 1214 16.78 -22.57 -42.37
N SER A 1215 17.05 -21.34 -41.94
CA SER A 1215 16.21 -20.16 -42.22
C SER A 1215 17.04 -18.88 -42.19
N GLY A 1216 16.44 -17.75 -42.55
CA GLY A 1216 17.09 -16.44 -42.54
C GLY A 1216 16.11 -15.31 -42.85
N SER A 1217 16.55 -14.07 -42.66
CA SER A 1217 15.78 -12.85 -42.97
C SER A 1217 16.72 -11.67 -43.26
N CYS A 1218 16.25 -10.68 -44.01
CA CYS A 1218 16.95 -9.41 -44.23
C CYS A 1218 16.43 -8.35 -43.24
N LEU A 1219 17.34 -7.54 -42.70
CA LEU A 1219 17.05 -6.38 -41.85
C LEU A 1219 17.41 -5.12 -42.66
N GLY A 1220 16.45 -4.21 -42.87
CA GLY A 1220 16.76 -2.85 -43.32
C GLY A 1220 17.23 -2.00 -42.14
N GLU A 1221 18.18 -1.10 -42.36
CA GLU A 1221 18.57 -0.09 -41.36
C GLU A 1221 17.47 0.94 -41.06
#